data_AF-A0AA39IGZ5-F1
#
_entry.id   AF-A0AA39IGZ5-F1
#
_cell.length_a   1.000
_cell.length_b   1.000
_cell.length_c   1.000
_cell.angle_alpha   90.00
_cell.angle_beta   90.00
_cell.angle_gamma   90.00
#
_symmetry.space_group_name_H-M   'P 1'
#
loop_
_entity.id
_entity.type
_entity.pdbx_description
1 polymer ?
#
loop_
_entity_poly.entity_id
_entity_poly.type
_entity_poly.pdbx_seq_one_letter_code
_entity_poly.pdbx_strand_id
1 'polypeptide(L)'
;MPSLSGKPDIAELLKRHSDFNCKTPSGIKYSVWEILDVLWLARRKLSKEPTLLEVKAPVVIVGDIHGQYGDLQRIFRMFSSKNKSGQCTQRYLFLGDYVDRGRSSLEVIMCLLVHKLAYPDKFHLIRGNHETKHINCTFGFLDELESRFDKPTAFDLWEAFNDTFALLPLAALVHKKILCMHGGVGPDLKSLDDIKNIKRPLDDPGINALASDLLWADPMLNSSGYAVNTFRKLNIDLIVRAHQMMRNGYGFFCNRKLVTIFSAPNYICQSSNSGAVMKIDRQLRAGFVILHTVKRDQIGLKHFKEEFSKRNNDRSYTSRDRKPDPGASNSAEALTLSTKKALFEAFAPPPPQFITNSFFSRRPPPLTVMLRLLPLLFVIWVGLNPTEAILFVQRNAARDFHSLDGLWTFVREPRNSHAIGFAEKWYERDLRHFKNATVMPVPAAYNDLTADVNVRDHVGWVWYQTHYTQSSLISKDVRSFIRFSSVNYQAAVFVNGVFIGYHTGGHLPFEFDVKLSSQQPNSITVAVNNTLSHSTIPPGEFQYKTGEMYPKGFFVQTPGFDFFNYAGILRSVYVVYTGLSYIKDIKIVADAENKSVTYDVSGNICSTCKVSGTILDPNDKPVSLHSGRSGKVELDQHEIRLWWPRGYGDQPLYTLRVTILKDGEVVDLYDEQFGFRTVSWTSDHLLINGKPFYCLGFGMHEDFELHGRGYDPVVMTKDFNMLEWMGGNCYRTSHYPYSEERAREADRRGIVVITETPAVGMKVFNAENQKLHAKMLQEMISRDKNHPSVVMWSISNEPWTDRKEARQYYKDLIDIAHLVDPTRPVTIVYGPTGFSNDVTPDLVDIICVNRYYGWYSNMGYLQTVNTSLIYDITQWKRKFKRPIIITEYGADSIPGLYQEPSMDFSEQYQVDLMRETHIAFDQLRKKNILAGEMIWNFADFMTAQDVKRAVGNHKGVLTRTRQPKRAAYVLKQRYGAMRNKT
;
A
#
# COMPACT_ATOMS: atom_id res chain seq x y z
N MET A 1 4.20 9.82 41.62
CA MET A 1 4.07 8.58 42.42
C MET A 1 2.67 8.56 43.01
N PRO A 2 1.99 7.42 42.96
CA PRO A 2 1.88 6.59 44.16
C PRO A 2 2.54 5.23 43.96
N SER A 3 3.39 4.84 44.91
CA SER A 3 3.85 3.47 45.09
C SER A 3 2.83 2.70 45.93
N LEU A 4 2.38 1.53 45.46
CA LEU A 4 1.78 0.49 46.30
C LEU A 4 2.26 -0.90 45.82
N SER A 5 3.35 -1.34 46.43
CA SER A 5 3.56 -2.70 46.97
C SER A 5 3.63 -3.93 46.04
N GLY A 6 4.27 -3.85 44.88
CA GLY A 6 4.79 -5.06 44.22
C GLY A 6 6.10 -4.77 43.53
N LYS A 7 7.24 -5.16 44.10
CA LYS A 7 8.41 -5.38 43.22
C LYS A 7 7.99 -6.46 42.22
N PRO A 8 8.30 -6.35 40.93
CA PRO A 8 8.02 -7.44 40.00
C PRO A 8 8.72 -8.67 40.55
N ASP A 9 7.98 -9.75 40.74
CA ASP A 9 8.56 -11.00 41.19
C ASP A 9 9.36 -11.60 40.02
N ILE A 10 10.60 -11.14 39.91
CA ILE A 10 11.56 -11.60 38.89
C ILE A 10 11.76 -13.11 38.98
N ALA A 11 11.66 -13.71 40.18
CA ALA A 11 11.77 -15.16 40.35
C ALA A 11 10.54 -15.87 39.74
N GLU A 12 9.35 -15.35 39.93
CA GLU A 12 8.12 -15.89 39.32
C GLU A 12 8.08 -15.68 37.80
N LEU A 13 8.53 -14.53 37.29
CA LEU A 13 8.68 -14.31 35.84
C LEU A 13 9.72 -15.25 35.23
N LEU A 14 10.87 -15.45 35.89
CA LEU A 14 11.86 -16.44 35.47
C LEU A 14 11.27 -17.85 35.45
N LYS A 15 10.48 -18.21 36.47
CA LYS A 15 9.81 -19.50 36.54
C LYS A 15 8.82 -19.68 35.39
N ARG A 16 7.96 -18.68 35.10
CA ARG A 16 7.06 -18.70 33.93
C ARG A 16 7.80 -18.92 32.61
N HIS A 17 8.93 -18.25 32.42
CA HIS A 17 9.77 -18.44 31.23
C HIS A 17 10.50 -19.80 31.22
N SER A 18 10.82 -20.36 32.38
CA SER A 18 11.47 -21.67 32.51
C SER A 18 10.51 -22.84 32.28
N ASP A 19 9.27 -22.70 32.74
CA ASP A 19 8.21 -23.69 32.67
C ASP A 19 7.51 -23.70 31.29
N PHE A 20 7.88 -22.77 30.39
CA PHE A 20 7.31 -22.67 29.06
C PHE A 20 7.51 -23.95 28.23
N ASN A 21 6.38 -24.56 27.85
CA ASN A 21 6.33 -25.73 26.97
C ASN A 21 5.75 -25.32 25.61
N CYS A 22 6.48 -25.59 24.52
CA CYS A 22 6.06 -25.29 23.15
C CYS A 22 4.80 -26.04 22.70
N LYS A 23 4.25 -26.95 23.52
CA LYS A 23 3.03 -27.72 23.27
C LYS A 23 1.74 -27.07 23.79
N THR A 24 1.81 -26.04 24.63
CA THR A 24 0.62 -25.33 25.15
C THR A 24 0.35 -24.06 24.33
N PRO A 25 -0.85 -23.88 23.74
CA PRO A 25 -1.15 -22.77 22.82
C PRO A 25 -1.20 -21.38 23.45
N SER A 26 -1.36 -21.28 24.76
CA SER A 26 -1.40 -20.00 25.47
C SER A 26 0.03 -19.53 25.75
N GLY A 27 0.47 -18.46 25.10
CA GLY A 27 1.74 -17.78 25.40
C GLY A 27 1.84 -17.31 26.87
N ILE A 28 2.97 -16.70 27.24
CA ILE A 28 3.16 -16.20 28.61
C ILE A 28 2.26 -14.99 28.79
N LYS A 29 1.43 -15.02 29.85
CA LYS A 29 0.58 -13.89 30.20
C LYS A 29 1.37 -12.92 31.08
N TYR A 30 1.30 -11.64 30.72
CA TYR A 30 1.85 -10.53 31.49
C TYR A 30 0.70 -9.56 31.81
N SER A 31 0.67 -9.04 33.03
CA SER A 31 -0.09 -7.82 33.29
C SER A 31 0.68 -6.59 32.79
N VAL A 32 -0.04 -5.51 32.52
CA VAL A 32 0.55 -4.21 32.13
C VAL A 32 1.58 -3.75 33.16
N TRP A 33 1.25 -3.89 34.45
CA TRP A 33 2.13 -3.52 35.57
C TRP A 33 3.41 -4.35 35.62
N GLU A 34 3.32 -5.66 35.38
CA GLU A 34 4.50 -6.53 35.31
C GLU A 34 5.46 -6.10 34.20
N ILE A 35 4.93 -5.70 33.04
CA ILE A 35 5.74 -5.20 31.93
C ILE A 35 6.41 -3.88 32.32
N LEU A 36 5.63 -2.91 32.78
CA LEU A 36 6.14 -1.58 33.16
C LEU A 36 7.20 -1.65 34.26
N ASP A 37 7.03 -2.52 35.25
CA ASP A 37 7.97 -2.71 36.35
C ASP A 37 9.30 -3.33 35.88
N VAL A 38 9.24 -4.35 35.00
CA VAL A 38 10.43 -4.94 34.39
C VAL A 38 11.17 -3.89 33.55
N LEU A 39 10.45 -3.10 32.75
CA LEU A 39 11.03 -2.02 31.95
C LEU A 39 11.66 -0.94 32.84
N TRP A 40 11.00 -0.55 33.92
CA TRP A 40 11.56 0.42 34.86
C TRP A 40 12.86 -0.06 35.50
N LEU A 41 12.91 -1.31 35.97
CA LEU A 41 14.14 -1.90 36.52
C LEU A 41 15.23 -2.05 35.46
N ALA A 42 14.86 -2.50 34.26
CA ALA A 42 15.78 -2.69 33.15
C ALA A 42 16.44 -1.36 32.76
N ARG A 43 15.66 -0.28 32.61
CA ARG A 43 16.17 1.06 32.32
C ARG A 43 17.22 1.52 33.32
N ARG A 44 16.98 1.35 34.63
CA ARG A 44 17.95 1.71 35.69
C ARG A 44 19.24 0.90 35.64
N LYS A 45 19.17 -0.35 35.16
CA LYS A 45 20.34 -1.22 35.01
C LYS A 45 21.13 -0.84 33.76
N LEU A 46 20.44 -0.76 32.62
CA LEU A 46 21.00 -0.49 31.30
C LEU A 46 21.61 0.93 31.20
N SER A 47 21.05 1.91 31.91
CA SER A 47 21.57 3.27 31.98
C SER A 47 22.94 3.37 32.66
N LYS A 48 23.33 2.39 33.47
CA LYS A 48 24.63 2.32 34.15
C LYS A 48 25.67 1.55 33.34
N GLU A 49 25.26 0.84 32.30
CA GLU A 49 26.19 0.09 31.46
C GLU A 49 26.94 1.04 30.52
N PRO A 50 28.17 0.72 30.10
CA PRO A 50 28.83 1.46 29.04
C PRO A 50 28.20 1.14 27.69
N THR A 51 28.37 2.03 26.72
CA THR A 51 27.90 1.80 25.33
C THR A 51 28.65 0.68 24.62
N LEU A 52 29.92 0.46 25.00
CA LEU A 52 30.71 -0.72 24.65
C LEU A 52 30.86 -1.62 25.88
N LEU A 53 30.18 -2.77 25.88
CA LEU A 53 30.25 -3.74 26.98
C LEU A 53 31.59 -4.50 26.99
N GLU A 54 32.09 -4.87 28.16
CA GLU A 54 33.17 -5.86 28.29
C GLU A 54 32.60 -7.22 28.72
N VAL A 55 32.85 -8.26 27.93
CA VAL A 55 32.26 -9.60 28.16
C VAL A 55 33.37 -10.64 28.30
N LYS A 56 33.32 -11.45 29.35
CA LYS A 56 34.33 -12.50 29.59
C LYS A 56 34.00 -13.80 28.84
N ALA A 57 34.99 -14.45 28.25
CA ALA A 57 34.86 -15.83 27.81
C ALA A 57 34.80 -16.81 29.02
N PRO A 58 34.12 -17.97 28.93
CA PRO A 58 33.37 -18.45 27.78
C PRO A 58 32.03 -17.69 27.63
N VAL A 59 31.55 -17.55 26.39
CA VAL A 59 30.28 -16.88 26.07
C VAL A 59 29.61 -17.51 24.86
N VAL A 60 28.28 -17.55 24.85
CA VAL A 60 27.45 -17.89 23.70
C VAL A 60 26.93 -16.61 23.06
N ILE A 61 27.28 -16.37 21.81
CA ILE A 61 26.85 -15.22 21.01
C ILE A 61 25.65 -15.64 20.16
N VAL A 62 24.57 -14.87 20.28
CA VAL A 62 23.28 -15.11 19.62
C VAL A 62 22.97 -13.92 18.72
N GLY A 63 22.72 -14.18 17.44
CA GLY A 63 22.30 -13.17 16.46
C GLY A 63 20.80 -12.92 16.49
N ASP A 64 20.23 -12.51 15.36
CA ASP A 64 18.84 -12.08 15.23
C ASP A 64 17.85 -13.18 15.64
N ILE A 65 16.80 -12.81 16.39
CA ILE A 65 15.77 -13.73 16.91
C ILE A 65 14.38 -13.39 16.39
N HIS A 66 14.06 -12.10 16.20
CA HIS A 66 12.83 -11.62 15.58
C HIS A 66 11.57 -12.31 16.09
N GLY A 67 11.28 -12.18 17.39
CA GLY A 67 10.06 -12.73 17.99
C GLY A 67 9.92 -14.26 17.93
N GLN A 68 10.97 -15.03 17.63
CA GLN A 68 10.96 -16.50 17.64
C GLN A 68 11.23 -17.07 19.04
N TYR A 69 10.26 -16.88 19.95
CA TYR A 69 10.41 -17.29 21.36
C TYR A 69 10.68 -18.79 21.56
N GLY A 70 10.07 -19.66 20.74
CA GLY A 70 10.32 -21.10 20.78
C GLY A 70 11.77 -21.49 20.46
N ASP A 71 12.39 -20.80 19.49
CA ASP A 71 13.78 -21.01 19.11
C ASP A 71 14.75 -20.48 20.16
N LEU A 72 14.43 -19.34 20.80
CA LEU A 72 15.17 -18.83 21.97
C LEU A 72 15.21 -19.87 23.11
N GLN A 73 14.07 -20.48 23.42
CA GLN A 73 14.01 -21.54 24.43
C GLN A 73 14.79 -22.80 24.01
N ARG A 74 14.83 -23.12 22.71
CA ARG A 74 15.67 -24.21 22.20
C ARG A 74 17.16 -23.90 22.38
N ILE A 75 17.59 -22.67 22.12
CA ILE A 75 18.98 -22.23 22.35
C ILE A 75 19.37 -22.46 23.81
N PHE A 76 18.55 -22.04 24.77
CA PHE A 76 18.84 -22.27 26.20
C PHE A 76 18.94 -23.76 26.54
N ARG A 77 18.05 -24.59 25.98
CA ARG A 77 18.09 -26.05 26.23
C ARG A 77 19.34 -26.71 25.66
N MET A 78 19.83 -26.26 24.50
CA MET A 78 21.03 -26.82 23.86
C MET A 78 22.30 -26.67 24.70
N PHE A 79 22.37 -25.67 25.57
CA PHE A 79 23.51 -25.48 26.48
C PHE A 79 23.24 -25.89 27.93
N SER A 80 22.23 -26.74 28.16
CA SER A 80 21.97 -27.31 29.47
C SER A 80 23.07 -28.27 29.89
N SER A 81 23.39 -28.30 31.19
CA SER A 81 24.40 -29.21 31.74
C SER A 81 23.95 -29.70 33.12
N LYS A 82 24.16 -31.00 33.39
CA LYS A 82 23.85 -31.64 34.68
C LYS A 82 22.44 -31.28 35.22
N ASN A 83 21.41 -31.43 34.37
CA ASN A 83 20.00 -31.12 34.66
C ASN A 83 19.69 -29.66 35.01
N LYS A 84 20.60 -28.72 34.72
CA LYS A 84 20.37 -27.27 34.86
C LYS A 84 20.31 -26.63 33.48
N SER A 85 19.27 -25.82 33.23
CA SER A 85 19.06 -25.14 31.94
C SER A 85 20.25 -24.25 31.58
N GLY A 86 20.55 -24.16 30.28
CA GLY A 86 21.58 -23.26 29.75
C GLY A 86 21.33 -21.80 30.11
N GLN A 87 20.07 -21.39 30.31
CA GLN A 87 19.70 -20.04 30.72
C GLN A 87 20.20 -19.65 32.13
N CYS A 88 20.53 -20.62 32.99
CA CYS A 88 21.07 -20.37 34.33
C CYS A 88 22.59 -20.58 34.39
N THR A 89 23.15 -21.36 33.47
CA THR A 89 24.52 -21.88 33.57
C THR A 89 25.50 -21.22 32.61
N GLN A 90 25.03 -20.70 31.47
CA GLN A 90 25.90 -20.06 30.48
C GLN A 90 25.88 -18.53 30.61
N ARG A 91 26.88 -17.92 29.97
CA ARG A 91 26.91 -16.48 29.66
C ARG A 91 26.51 -16.29 28.21
N TYR A 92 25.60 -15.37 27.95
CA TYR A 92 25.09 -15.02 26.63
C TYR A 92 25.41 -13.57 26.28
N LEU A 93 25.73 -13.35 25.02
CA LEU A 93 25.75 -12.04 24.38
C LEU A 93 24.76 -12.09 23.22
N PHE A 94 23.71 -11.28 23.30
CA PHE A 94 22.72 -11.17 22.24
C PHE A 94 22.97 -9.90 21.42
N LEU A 95 22.94 -10.03 20.09
CA LEU A 95 23.42 -9.00 19.18
C LEU A 95 22.35 -8.00 18.71
N GLY A 96 21.08 -8.16 19.08
CA GLY A 96 20.00 -7.27 18.65
C GLY A 96 18.89 -8.01 17.90
N ASP A 97 17.91 -7.26 17.42
CA ASP A 97 16.75 -7.73 16.66
C ASP A 97 15.97 -8.84 17.40
N TYR A 98 15.51 -8.46 18.59
CA TYR A 98 14.70 -9.24 19.51
C TYR A 98 13.24 -9.29 19.07
N VAL A 99 12.75 -8.16 18.56
CA VAL A 99 11.35 -7.91 18.23
C VAL A 99 11.11 -7.92 16.71
N ASP A 100 9.84 -7.88 16.32
CA ASP A 100 9.34 -7.88 14.95
C ASP A 100 9.48 -9.21 14.19
N ARG A 101 8.73 -9.33 13.09
CA ARG A 101 8.74 -10.45 12.11
C ARG A 101 8.37 -11.85 12.64
N GLY A 102 8.51 -12.11 13.93
CA GLY A 102 7.96 -13.27 14.64
C GLY A 102 6.68 -12.96 15.40
N ARG A 103 6.04 -13.98 15.96
CA ARG A 103 4.72 -13.88 16.63
C ARG A 103 4.79 -13.70 18.15
N SER A 104 5.99 -13.66 18.71
CA SER A 104 6.21 -13.68 20.16
C SER A 104 7.33 -12.74 20.56
N SER A 105 7.33 -11.53 19.99
CA SER A 105 8.29 -10.47 20.29
C SER A 105 8.21 -10.07 21.76
N LEU A 106 6.99 -9.96 22.31
CA LEU A 106 6.78 -9.62 23.71
C LEU A 106 7.43 -10.66 24.63
N GLU A 107 7.22 -11.96 24.37
CA GLU A 107 7.85 -13.02 25.16
C GLU A 107 9.38 -13.06 25.01
N VAL A 108 9.92 -12.82 23.81
CA VAL A 108 11.37 -12.76 23.59
C VAL A 108 11.98 -11.65 24.44
N ILE A 109 11.51 -10.41 24.28
CA ILE A 109 12.14 -9.28 24.96
C ILE A 109 11.93 -9.35 26.48
N MET A 110 10.74 -9.74 26.95
CA MET A 110 10.49 -9.91 28.38
C MET A 110 11.39 -11.00 28.97
N CYS A 111 11.57 -12.13 28.27
CA CYS A 111 12.49 -13.19 28.72
C CYS A 111 13.92 -12.66 28.89
N LEU A 112 14.43 -11.92 27.92
CA LEU A 112 15.80 -11.40 27.94
C LEU A 112 15.99 -10.34 29.03
N LEU A 113 15.04 -9.43 29.21
CA LEU A 113 15.11 -8.40 30.25
C LEU A 113 15.01 -9.00 31.65
N VAL A 114 14.12 -9.96 31.88
CA VAL A 114 14.00 -10.66 33.17
C VAL A 114 15.30 -11.40 33.51
N HIS A 115 15.91 -12.10 32.55
CA HIS A 115 17.21 -12.76 32.77
C HIS A 115 18.36 -11.76 32.95
N LYS A 116 18.33 -10.61 32.26
CA LYS A 116 19.29 -9.52 32.47
C LYS A 116 19.22 -8.97 33.90
N LEU A 117 18.01 -8.81 34.44
CA LEU A 117 17.80 -8.36 35.81
C LEU A 117 18.27 -9.38 36.85
N ALA A 118 17.99 -10.66 36.63
CA ALA A 118 18.36 -11.73 37.54
C ALA A 118 19.85 -12.12 37.47
N TYR A 119 20.44 -12.11 36.28
CA TYR A 119 21.80 -12.57 36.01
C TYR A 119 22.58 -11.55 35.16
N PRO A 120 22.84 -10.34 35.69
CA PRO A 120 23.38 -9.22 34.91
C PRO A 120 24.78 -9.47 34.33
N ASP A 121 25.60 -10.31 34.99
CA ASP A 121 26.94 -10.70 34.55
C ASP A 121 26.96 -11.90 33.60
N LYS A 122 25.77 -12.45 33.31
CA LYS A 122 25.58 -13.59 32.40
C LYS A 122 24.78 -13.21 31.16
N PHE A 123 23.85 -12.27 31.24
CA PHE A 123 23.06 -11.83 30.08
C PHE A 123 23.53 -10.44 29.65
N HIS A 124 24.13 -10.39 28.47
CA HIS A 124 24.55 -9.15 27.83
C HIS A 124 23.68 -8.93 26.60
N LEU A 125 23.03 -7.77 26.52
CA LEU A 125 22.14 -7.40 25.43
C LEU A 125 22.74 -6.16 24.78
N ILE A 126 22.91 -6.18 23.46
CA ILE A 126 23.20 -4.97 22.69
C ILE A 126 22.01 -4.68 21.77
N ARG A 127 21.95 -3.48 21.21
CA ARG A 127 20.83 -3.00 20.41
C ARG A 127 20.95 -3.48 18.96
N GLY A 128 19.85 -3.89 18.36
CA GLY A 128 19.70 -4.05 16.91
C GLY A 128 18.90 -2.91 16.28
N ASN A 129 18.76 -2.93 14.97
CA ASN A 129 18.04 -1.87 14.27
C ASN A 129 16.51 -1.96 14.49
N HIS A 130 15.99 -3.16 14.77
CA HIS A 130 14.58 -3.38 15.12
C HIS A 130 14.24 -2.88 16.53
N GLU A 131 15.21 -2.60 17.39
CA GLU A 131 14.99 -1.89 18.66
C GLU A 131 14.92 -0.35 18.44
N THR A 132 14.30 0.11 17.35
CA THR A 132 14.08 1.52 17.02
C THR A 132 12.59 1.77 16.74
N LYS A 133 12.01 2.86 17.27
CA LYS A 133 10.57 3.18 17.16
C LYS A 133 10.02 2.97 15.74
N HIS A 134 10.67 3.57 14.74
CA HIS A 134 10.21 3.48 13.36
C HIS A 134 10.19 2.05 12.81
N ILE A 135 11.19 1.23 13.17
CA ILE A 135 11.31 -0.13 12.66
C ILE A 135 10.31 -1.05 13.36
N ASN A 136 10.22 -0.99 14.69
CA ASN A 136 9.32 -1.88 15.42
C ASN A 136 7.83 -1.52 15.38
N CYS A 137 7.47 -0.28 15.03
CA CYS A 137 6.08 -0.02 14.65
C CYS A 137 5.75 -0.57 13.25
N THR A 138 6.70 -0.50 12.31
CA THR A 138 6.49 -0.91 10.91
C THR A 138 6.49 -2.43 10.73
N PHE A 139 7.32 -3.16 11.49
CA PHE A 139 7.54 -4.60 11.30
C PHE A 139 6.85 -5.51 12.34
N GLY A 140 5.94 -4.94 13.13
CA GLY A 140 4.87 -5.69 13.79
C GLY A 140 4.94 -5.80 15.32
N PHE A 141 5.90 -5.19 16.01
CA PHE A 141 5.91 -5.22 17.48
C PHE A 141 4.78 -4.38 18.09
N LEU A 142 4.50 -3.19 17.55
CA LEU A 142 3.33 -2.40 17.98
C LEU A 142 2.03 -3.16 17.72
N ASP A 143 1.88 -3.74 16.54
CA ASP A 143 0.72 -4.58 16.19
C ASP A 143 0.56 -5.76 17.15
N GLU A 144 1.67 -6.40 17.56
CA GLU A 144 1.65 -7.47 18.55
C GLU A 144 1.13 -6.99 19.90
N LEU A 145 1.51 -5.78 20.34
CA LEU A 145 1.00 -5.18 21.57
C LEU A 145 -0.48 -4.79 21.45
N GLU A 146 -0.90 -4.20 20.33
CA GLU A 146 -2.31 -3.85 20.06
C GLU A 146 -3.22 -5.07 19.97
N SER A 147 -2.68 -6.23 19.60
CA SER A 147 -3.42 -7.49 19.60
C SER A 147 -3.65 -8.08 21.00
N ARG A 148 -2.87 -7.64 22.00
CA ARG A 148 -2.86 -8.21 23.36
C ARG A 148 -3.40 -7.27 24.43
N PHE A 149 -3.34 -5.96 24.20
CA PHE A 149 -3.79 -4.91 25.11
C PHE A 149 -4.71 -3.94 24.34
N ASP A 150 -5.55 -3.19 25.04
CA ASP A 150 -6.30 -2.11 24.40
C ASP A 150 -5.35 -1.07 23.79
N LYS A 151 -5.76 -0.42 22.69
CA LYS A 151 -4.88 0.45 21.88
C LYS A 151 -4.14 1.53 22.69
N PRO A 152 -4.77 2.27 23.61
CA PRO A 152 -4.05 3.23 24.45
C PRO A 152 -2.96 2.56 25.29
N THR A 153 -3.29 1.47 25.98
CA THR A 153 -2.34 0.73 26.81
C THR A 153 -1.22 0.08 25.97
N ALA A 154 -1.55 -0.43 24.79
CA ALA A 154 -0.58 -0.99 23.85
C ALA A 154 0.44 0.06 23.38
N PHE A 155 -0.04 1.27 23.08
CA PHE A 155 0.81 2.40 22.71
C PHE A 155 1.72 2.83 23.87
N ASP A 156 1.18 2.97 25.09
CA ASP A 156 1.98 3.33 26.27
C ASP A 156 3.06 2.28 26.58
N LEU A 157 2.71 1.00 26.47
CA LEU A 157 3.67 -0.10 26.62
C LEU A 157 4.74 -0.05 25.53
N TRP A 158 4.34 0.19 24.29
CA TRP A 158 5.25 0.33 23.15
C TRP A 158 6.23 1.49 23.33
N GLU A 159 5.76 2.65 23.82
CA GLU A 159 6.64 3.76 24.17
C GLU A 159 7.62 3.38 25.28
N ALA A 160 7.14 2.73 26.35
CA ALA A 160 8.00 2.29 27.45
C ALA A 160 9.06 1.25 27.02
N PHE A 161 8.75 0.37 26.07
CA PHE A 161 9.73 -0.53 25.46
C PHE A 161 10.78 0.26 24.68
N ASN A 162 10.37 1.23 23.88
CA ASN A 162 11.30 2.05 23.10
C ASN A 162 12.21 2.93 23.97
N ASP A 163 11.72 3.48 25.08
CA ASP A 163 12.55 4.14 26.09
C ASP A 163 13.63 3.20 26.65
N THR A 164 13.28 1.92 26.81
CA THR A 164 14.19 0.89 27.29
C THR A 164 15.21 0.52 26.21
N PHE A 165 14.78 0.44 24.95
CA PHE A 165 15.64 0.17 23.80
C PHE A 165 16.66 1.28 23.55
N ALA A 166 16.28 2.55 23.74
CA ALA A 166 17.19 3.69 23.65
C ALA A 166 18.38 3.57 24.62
N LEU A 167 18.20 2.83 25.73
CA LEU A 167 19.22 2.54 26.73
C LEU A 167 19.96 1.23 26.49
N LEU A 168 19.85 0.53 25.35
CA LEU A 168 20.64 -0.67 25.07
C LEU A 168 22.07 -0.31 24.61
N PRO A 169 23.12 -1.02 25.06
CA PRO A 169 24.49 -0.81 24.57
C PRO A 169 24.57 -1.12 23.06
N LEU A 170 25.54 -0.53 22.35
CA LEU A 170 25.61 -0.66 20.88
C LEU A 170 26.62 -1.72 20.40
N ALA A 171 27.57 -2.08 21.26
CA ALA A 171 28.57 -3.09 20.94
C ALA A 171 29.08 -3.77 22.21
N ALA A 172 29.78 -4.88 22.03
CA ALA A 172 30.45 -5.60 23.10
C ALA A 172 31.84 -6.07 22.66
N LEU A 173 32.80 -6.04 23.58
CA LEU A 173 34.15 -6.53 23.40
C LEU A 173 34.35 -7.79 24.24
N VAL A 174 34.34 -8.94 23.58
CA VAL A 174 34.55 -10.24 24.23
C VAL A 174 36.05 -10.47 24.41
N HIS A 175 36.45 -10.66 25.67
CA HIS A 175 37.83 -10.91 26.10
C HIS A 175 38.87 -9.96 25.48
N LYS A 176 38.50 -8.68 25.30
CA LYS A 176 39.33 -7.62 24.70
C LYS A 176 39.82 -7.88 23.27
N LYS A 177 39.35 -8.95 22.61
CA LYS A 177 39.87 -9.41 21.33
C LYS A 177 38.82 -9.63 20.25
N ILE A 178 37.55 -9.82 20.63
CA ILE A 178 36.47 -10.06 19.67
C ILE A 178 35.45 -8.92 19.80
N LEU A 179 35.34 -8.09 18.77
CA LEU A 179 34.38 -6.98 18.75
C LEU A 179 33.04 -7.47 18.18
N CYS A 180 31.96 -7.21 18.90
CA CYS A 180 30.62 -7.67 18.56
C CYS A 180 29.67 -6.48 18.40
N MET A 181 28.86 -6.46 17.34
CA MET A 181 27.78 -5.48 17.12
C MET A 181 26.62 -6.11 16.34
N HIS A 182 25.56 -5.34 16.08
CA HIS A 182 24.43 -5.82 15.26
C HIS A 182 24.73 -5.73 13.77
N GLY A 183 24.90 -4.51 13.26
CA GLY A 183 25.22 -4.19 11.88
C GLY A 183 26.69 -4.43 11.59
N GLY A 184 27.51 -3.38 11.54
CA GLY A 184 28.90 -3.55 11.14
C GLY A 184 29.79 -2.39 11.55
N VAL A 185 31.01 -2.41 11.03
CA VAL A 185 31.98 -1.33 11.26
C VAL A 185 31.99 -0.41 10.04
N GLY A 186 31.67 0.86 10.27
CA GLY A 186 31.74 1.90 9.25
C GLY A 186 33.02 2.73 9.30
N PRO A 187 33.27 3.58 8.28
CA PRO A 187 34.49 4.39 8.12
C PRO A 187 34.82 5.27 9.32
N ASP A 188 33.80 5.66 10.09
CA ASP A 188 33.91 6.58 11.21
C ASP A 188 34.45 5.93 12.49
N LEU A 189 34.58 4.59 12.55
CA LEU A 189 35.18 3.86 13.67
C LEU A 189 36.72 3.84 13.57
N LYS A 190 37.39 4.67 14.38
CA LYS A 190 38.86 4.80 14.42
C LYS A 190 39.47 4.17 15.66
N SER A 191 38.75 4.19 16.78
CA SER A 191 39.15 3.65 18.07
C SER A 191 37.97 2.98 18.79
N LEU A 192 38.25 2.09 19.76
CA LEU A 192 37.19 1.55 20.61
C LEU A 192 36.56 2.61 21.51
N ASP A 193 37.27 3.71 21.79
CA ASP A 193 36.74 4.82 22.58
C ASP A 193 35.65 5.59 21.82
N ASP A 194 35.67 5.57 20.47
CA ASP A 194 34.62 6.18 19.66
C ASP A 194 33.24 5.57 19.98
N ILE A 195 33.19 4.25 20.19
CA ILE A 195 31.96 3.55 20.59
C ILE A 195 31.60 3.89 22.04
N LYS A 196 32.58 3.92 22.95
CA LYS A 196 32.35 4.24 24.37
C LYS A 196 31.77 5.64 24.56
N ASN A 197 32.16 6.58 23.71
CA ASN A 197 31.78 7.99 23.78
C ASN A 197 30.37 8.28 23.21
N ILE A 198 29.72 7.31 22.56
CA ILE A 198 28.33 7.45 22.12
C ILE A 198 27.44 7.49 23.38
N LYS A 199 26.78 8.63 23.60
CA LYS A 199 25.91 8.85 24.75
C LYS A 199 24.60 8.06 24.60
N ARG A 200 24.09 7.56 25.73
CA ARG A 200 22.80 6.87 25.84
C ARG A 200 21.97 7.53 26.96
N PRO A 201 20.64 7.63 26.85
CA PRO A 201 19.77 7.03 25.83
C PRO A 201 20.00 7.63 24.44
N LEU A 202 19.82 6.79 23.42
CA LEU A 202 19.93 7.16 22.02
C LEU A 202 18.57 6.91 21.36
N ASP A 203 17.63 7.84 21.44
CA ASP A 203 16.26 7.59 20.97
C ASP A 203 16.22 7.27 19.48
N ASP A 204 16.97 8.05 18.70
CA ASP A 204 17.21 7.81 17.27
C ASP A 204 18.69 7.52 17.00
N PRO A 205 19.06 6.29 16.61
CA PRO A 205 20.45 5.97 16.25
C PRO A 205 20.97 6.70 15.01
N GLY A 206 20.09 7.19 14.15
CA GLY A 206 20.44 7.83 12.88
C GLY A 206 21.12 9.20 13.02
N ILE A 207 20.97 9.88 14.17
CA ILE A 207 21.67 11.14 14.46
C ILE A 207 23.19 10.96 14.62
N ASN A 208 23.64 9.74 14.87
CA ASN A 208 25.05 9.41 15.06
C ASN A 208 25.48 8.41 13.99
N ALA A 209 26.27 8.85 13.02
CA ALA A 209 26.72 8.02 11.90
C ALA A 209 27.38 6.71 12.35
N LEU A 210 28.20 6.74 13.40
CA LEU A 210 28.82 5.53 13.94
C LEU A 210 27.78 4.61 14.59
N ALA A 211 26.81 5.14 15.35
CA ALA A 211 25.73 4.34 15.90
C ALA A 211 24.86 3.72 14.80
N SER A 212 24.57 4.47 13.74
CA SER A 212 23.87 3.96 12.57
C SER A 212 24.64 2.82 11.91
N ASP A 213 25.95 2.95 11.72
CA ASP A 213 26.78 1.88 11.15
C ASP A 213 26.81 0.63 12.05
N LEU A 214 26.93 0.81 13.37
CA LEU A 214 26.87 -0.28 14.35
C LEU A 214 25.56 -1.07 14.31
N LEU A 215 24.47 -0.48 13.80
CA LEU A 215 23.15 -1.10 13.69
C LEU A 215 22.80 -1.56 12.27
N TRP A 216 23.32 -0.91 11.22
CA TRP A 216 22.84 -1.09 9.83
C TRP A 216 23.92 -1.49 8.81
N ALA A 217 25.21 -1.30 9.10
CA ALA A 217 26.25 -1.43 8.07
C ALA A 217 26.53 -2.89 7.70
N ASP A 218 26.43 -3.21 6.41
CA ASP A 218 26.62 -4.55 5.84
C ASP A 218 28.00 -4.82 5.22
N PRO A 219 28.62 -6.00 5.42
CA PRO A 219 29.88 -6.34 4.78
C PRO A 219 29.66 -6.56 3.27
N MET A 220 30.47 -5.90 2.44
CA MET A 220 30.55 -6.18 1.01
C MET A 220 31.49 -7.36 0.74
N LEU A 221 31.15 -8.23 -0.21
CA LEU A 221 31.91 -9.45 -0.52
C LEU A 221 33.36 -9.20 -0.98
N ASN A 222 33.69 -7.99 -1.46
CA ASN A 222 34.99 -7.64 -2.06
C ASN A 222 35.84 -6.60 -1.29
N SER A 223 35.42 -6.13 -0.11
CA SER A 223 36.13 -5.07 0.63
C SER A 223 37.22 -5.60 1.56
N SER A 224 38.28 -6.18 0.99
CA SER A 224 39.42 -6.73 1.75
C SER A 224 40.33 -5.66 2.39
N GLY A 225 40.42 -4.46 1.81
CA GLY A 225 41.38 -3.42 2.23
C GLY A 225 41.02 -2.64 3.50
N TYR A 226 39.74 -2.24 3.65
CA TYR A 226 39.29 -1.44 4.81
C TYR A 226 39.30 -2.27 6.11
N ALA A 227 38.78 -3.50 6.04
CA ALA A 227 38.66 -4.37 7.20
C ALA A 227 40.01 -4.70 7.85
N VAL A 228 41.05 -5.04 7.06
CA VAL A 228 42.39 -5.42 7.56
C VAL A 228 43.06 -4.28 8.35
N ASN A 229 42.88 -3.03 7.92
CA ASN A 229 43.40 -1.86 8.63
C ASN A 229 42.64 -1.58 9.93
N THR A 230 41.32 -1.82 9.95
CA THR A 230 40.49 -1.67 11.14
C THR A 230 40.87 -2.69 12.24
N PHE A 231 41.12 -3.96 11.91
CA PHE A 231 41.57 -4.95 12.90
C PHE A 231 42.88 -4.55 13.59
N ARG A 232 43.86 -4.06 12.81
CA ARG A 232 45.16 -3.62 13.34
C ARG A 232 45.02 -2.38 14.22
N LYS A 233 44.23 -1.39 13.80
CA LYS A 233 44.01 -0.13 14.55
C LYS A 233 43.27 -0.36 15.87
N LEU A 234 42.28 -1.25 15.87
CA LEU A 234 41.47 -1.55 17.06
C LEU A 234 42.08 -2.63 17.97
N ASN A 235 43.19 -3.27 17.56
CA ASN A 235 43.86 -4.37 18.28
C ASN A 235 42.93 -5.56 18.60
N ILE A 236 42.09 -5.94 17.62
CA ILE A 236 41.13 -7.05 17.72
C ILE A 236 41.44 -8.16 16.71
N ASP A 237 41.04 -9.38 17.05
CA ASP A 237 41.34 -10.59 16.28
C ASP A 237 40.15 -11.02 15.40
N LEU A 238 38.91 -10.67 15.79
CA LEU A 238 37.68 -11.06 15.11
C LEU A 238 36.57 -10.01 15.31
N ILE A 239 35.76 -9.78 14.27
CA ILE A 239 34.47 -9.08 14.36
C ILE A 239 33.35 -10.10 14.24
N VAL A 240 32.39 -10.04 15.17
CA VAL A 240 31.18 -10.85 15.15
C VAL A 240 29.98 -9.91 15.01
N ARG A 241 29.15 -10.11 14.00
CA ARG A 241 27.96 -9.28 13.77
C ARG A 241 26.71 -10.11 13.51
N ALA A 242 25.57 -9.45 13.38
CA ALA A 242 24.26 -10.06 13.11
C ALA A 242 23.61 -9.41 11.87
N HIS A 243 22.32 -9.06 11.86
CA HIS A 243 21.60 -8.24 10.87
C HIS A 243 21.37 -8.81 9.45
N GLN A 244 22.29 -9.60 8.88
CA GLN A 244 22.11 -10.23 7.57
C GLN A 244 21.72 -11.70 7.71
N MET A 245 20.63 -12.10 7.04
CA MET A 245 20.21 -13.50 7.00
C MET A 245 21.25 -14.35 6.27
N MET A 246 21.80 -15.35 6.98
CA MET A 246 22.75 -16.31 6.44
C MET A 246 22.06 -17.66 6.24
N ARG A 247 22.21 -18.25 5.04
CA ARG A 247 21.56 -19.53 4.69
C ARG A 247 21.83 -20.66 5.70
N ASN A 248 23.07 -20.76 6.18
CA ASN A 248 23.50 -21.75 7.17
C ASN A 248 23.47 -21.22 8.62
N GLY A 249 22.86 -20.06 8.85
CA GLY A 249 22.83 -19.38 10.15
C GLY A 249 24.11 -18.60 10.47
N TYR A 250 25.19 -18.76 9.70
CA TYR A 250 26.39 -17.93 9.81
C TYR A 250 27.13 -17.80 8.46
N GLY A 251 27.98 -16.78 8.34
CA GLY A 251 28.80 -16.53 7.15
C GLY A 251 30.11 -15.82 7.49
N PHE A 252 31.22 -16.23 6.87
CA PHE A 252 32.53 -15.63 7.07
C PHE A 252 32.89 -14.66 5.94
N PHE A 253 33.53 -13.55 6.33
CA PHE A 253 34.01 -12.50 5.43
C PHE A 253 35.45 -12.13 5.81
N CYS A 254 36.10 -11.33 4.97
CA CYS A 254 37.42 -10.73 5.25
C CYS A 254 38.46 -11.77 5.70
N ASN A 255 38.66 -12.86 4.93
CA ASN A 255 39.57 -13.96 5.28
C ASN A 255 39.31 -14.55 6.68
N ARG A 256 38.03 -14.77 7.02
CA ARG A 256 37.54 -15.30 8.31
C ARG A 256 37.79 -14.39 9.52
N LYS A 257 38.11 -13.11 9.32
CA LYS A 257 38.22 -12.12 10.40
C LYS A 257 36.91 -11.41 10.73
N LEU A 258 35.88 -11.57 9.91
CA LEU A 258 34.52 -11.11 10.21
C LEU A 258 33.56 -12.28 10.05
N VAL A 259 32.64 -12.44 10.99
CA VAL A 259 31.57 -13.44 10.93
C VAL A 259 30.22 -12.79 11.20
N THR A 260 29.23 -13.13 10.38
CA THR A 260 27.82 -12.81 10.64
C THR A 260 27.12 -14.03 11.23
N ILE A 261 26.32 -13.83 12.28
CA ILE A 261 25.50 -14.85 12.96
C ILE A 261 24.03 -14.45 12.84
N PHE A 262 23.19 -15.40 12.47
CA PHE A 262 21.75 -15.23 12.36
C PHE A 262 21.07 -16.40 13.09
N SER A 263 20.34 -16.13 14.17
CA SER A 263 19.86 -17.18 15.09
C SER A 263 18.41 -17.60 14.86
N ALA A 264 17.69 -16.94 13.94
CA ALA A 264 16.32 -17.24 13.57
C ALA A 264 16.24 -18.22 12.36
N PRO A 265 15.95 -19.52 12.57
CA PRO A 265 15.71 -20.47 11.47
C PRO A 265 14.35 -20.23 10.82
N ASN A 266 14.23 -20.57 9.52
CA ASN A 266 13.01 -20.35 8.74
C ASN A 266 12.45 -18.91 8.85
N TYR A 267 13.36 -17.94 8.84
CA TYR A 267 13.12 -16.55 9.19
C TYR A 267 12.06 -15.86 8.33
N ILE A 268 12.08 -16.14 7.03
CA ILE A 268 11.02 -15.81 6.09
C ILE A 268 10.42 -17.16 5.78
N CYS A 269 9.10 -17.37 5.92
CA CYS A 269 8.43 -18.68 5.83
C CYS A 269 8.60 -19.46 4.48
N GLN A 270 9.58 -19.10 3.66
CA GLN A 270 10.00 -19.66 2.38
C GLN A 270 11.54 -19.82 2.23
N SER A 271 12.37 -19.31 3.16
CA SER A 271 13.84 -19.17 2.98
C SER A 271 14.64 -20.45 3.21
N SER A 272 14.07 -21.46 3.89
CA SER A 272 14.76 -22.71 4.29
C SER A 272 16.09 -22.51 5.07
N ASN A 273 16.34 -21.32 5.60
CA ASN A 273 17.60 -21.04 6.30
C ASN A 273 17.66 -21.78 7.64
N SER A 274 18.86 -22.26 7.98
CA SER A 274 19.17 -22.64 9.36
C SER A 274 19.48 -21.39 10.18
N GLY A 275 19.27 -21.45 11.49
CA GLY A 275 19.85 -20.50 12.43
C GLY A 275 21.19 -21.02 12.94
N ALA A 276 22.01 -20.17 13.54
CA ALA A 276 23.19 -20.61 14.28
C ALA A 276 23.43 -19.72 15.50
N VAL A 277 24.17 -20.27 16.46
CA VAL A 277 24.75 -19.53 17.59
C VAL A 277 26.22 -19.86 17.68
N MET A 278 27.04 -18.90 18.10
CA MET A 278 28.49 -19.07 18.20
C MET A 278 28.90 -19.21 19.66
N LYS A 279 29.76 -20.17 19.98
CA LYS A 279 30.33 -20.36 21.31
C LYS A 279 31.81 -20.02 21.28
N ILE A 280 32.22 -19.14 22.18
CA ILE A 280 33.62 -18.84 22.48
C ILE A 280 33.98 -19.55 23.78
N ASP A 281 34.98 -20.43 23.74
CA ASP A 281 35.47 -21.12 24.95
C ASP A 281 36.54 -20.30 25.70
N ARG A 282 37.08 -20.88 26.79
CA ARG A 282 38.10 -20.20 27.62
C ARG A 282 39.42 -19.96 26.89
N GLN A 283 39.69 -20.71 25.82
CA GLN A 283 40.87 -20.58 24.96
C GLN A 283 40.58 -19.69 23.73
N LEU A 284 39.44 -18.98 23.71
CA LEU A 284 38.97 -18.15 22.60
C LEU A 284 38.73 -18.92 21.30
N ARG A 285 38.53 -20.24 21.38
CA ARG A 285 38.15 -21.04 20.21
C ARG A 285 36.68 -20.82 19.90
N ALA A 286 36.40 -20.55 18.63
CA ALA A 286 35.07 -20.34 18.09
C ALA A 286 34.46 -21.67 17.59
N GLY A 287 33.29 -22.03 18.08
CA GLY A 287 32.47 -23.12 17.55
C GLY A 287 31.06 -22.65 17.22
N PHE A 288 30.39 -23.28 16.26
CA PHE A 288 29.01 -22.95 15.88
C PHE A 288 28.08 -24.11 16.24
N VAL A 289 26.90 -23.78 16.75
CA VAL A 289 25.79 -24.71 16.94
C VAL A 289 24.69 -24.31 15.98
N ILE A 290 24.30 -25.24 15.09
CA ILE A 290 23.29 -25.01 14.06
C ILE A 290 21.90 -25.35 14.59
N LEU A 291 20.95 -24.46 14.31
CA LEU A 291 19.54 -24.54 14.63
C LEU A 291 18.78 -24.89 13.36
N HIS A 292 18.39 -26.16 13.22
CA HIS A 292 17.56 -26.60 12.11
C HIS A 292 16.07 -26.25 12.33
N THR A 293 15.36 -26.08 11.23
CA THR A 293 13.91 -25.80 11.22
C THR A 293 13.13 -26.96 11.84
N VAL A 294 12.28 -26.69 12.83
CA VAL A 294 11.43 -27.72 13.44
C VAL A 294 10.08 -27.73 12.72
N LYS A 295 9.77 -28.81 12.00
CA LYS A 295 8.39 -29.11 11.56
C LYS A 295 7.57 -29.33 12.83
N ARG A 296 6.35 -28.76 12.91
CA ARG A 296 5.48 -28.80 14.11
C ARG A 296 5.21 -30.20 14.66
N ASP A 297 5.49 -31.27 13.92
CA ASP A 297 5.16 -32.65 14.29
C ASP A 297 6.33 -33.57 14.71
N GLN A 298 7.59 -33.12 14.80
CA GLN A 298 8.66 -34.02 15.28
C GLN A 298 9.62 -33.40 16.31
N ILE A 299 9.83 -34.19 17.36
CA ILE A 299 10.52 -33.90 18.62
C ILE A 299 12.00 -33.56 18.34
N GLY A 300 12.32 -32.27 18.37
CA GLY A 300 13.68 -31.74 18.08
C GLY A 300 14.80 -32.25 19.00
N LEU A 301 14.48 -32.86 20.16
CA LEU A 301 15.50 -33.45 21.03
C LEU A 301 15.95 -34.85 20.57
N LYS A 302 15.09 -35.58 19.86
CA LYS A 302 15.37 -36.97 19.40
C LYS A 302 16.21 -36.95 18.13
N HIS A 303 15.84 -36.10 17.17
CA HIS A 303 16.57 -35.89 15.91
C HIS A 303 17.96 -35.26 16.13
N PHE A 304 18.11 -34.41 17.15
CA PHE A 304 19.41 -33.82 17.53
C PHE A 304 20.38 -34.86 18.11
N LYS A 305 19.91 -35.77 18.99
CA LYS A 305 20.78 -36.84 19.53
C LYS A 305 21.23 -37.82 18.45
N GLU A 306 20.38 -38.06 17.45
CA GLU A 306 20.66 -38.96 16.31
C GLU A 306 21.59 -38.33 15.26
N GLU A 307 21.55 -37.01 15.02
CA GLU A 307 22.50 -36.33 14.13
C GLU A 307 23.84 -36.00 14.79
N PHE A 308 23.86 -35.65 16.08
CA PHE A 308 25.09 -35.31 16.81
C PHE A 308 26.03 -36.52 16.94
N SER A 309 25.48 -37.74 17.00
CA SER A 309 26.26 -38.97 17.00
C SER A 309 26.77 -39.38 15.60
N LYS A 310 26.24 -38.76 14.52
CA LYS A 310 26.65 -39.05 13.12
C LYS A 310 27.70 -38.09 12.56
N ARG A 311 27.93 -36.90 13.13
CA ARG A 311 28.79 -35.84 12.54
C ARG A 311 30.15 -35.61 13.21
N ASN A 312 30.80 -36.67 13.67
CA ASN A 312 32.20 -36.60 14.13
C ASN A 312 33.26 -36.85 13.02
N ASN A 313 32.87 -36.95 11.74
CA ASN A 313 33.80 -37.34 10.66
C ASN A 313 33.52 -36.68 9.29
N ASP A 314 33.42 -35.35 9.22
CA ASP A 314 33.49 -34.66 7.92
C ASP A 314 34.70 -33.72 7.86
N ARG A 315 35.64 -34.02 6.94
CA ARG A 315 36.94 -33.36 6.75
C ARG A 315 37.03 -32.61 5.40
N SER A 316 35.91 -32.32 4.76
CA SER A 316 35.90 -31.80 3.39
C SER A 316 36.08 -30.28 3.27
N TYR A 317 37.17 -29.69 3.78
CA TYR A 317 37.60 -28.33 3.37
C TYR A 317 39.11 -28.14 3.54
N THR A 318 39.92 -28.72 2.65
CA THR A 318 41.30 -28.28 2.37
C THR A 318 41.66 -28.42 0.89
N SER A 319 41.99 -27.26 0.31
CA SER A 319 42.85 -26.89 -0.85
C SER A 319 42.70 -27.55 -2.24
N ARG A 320 42.66 -26.69 -3.27
CA ARG A 320 43.79 -26.48 -4.19
C ARG A 320 43.71 -25.14 -4.94
N ASP A 321 44.89 -24.56 -5.09
CA ASP A 321 45.25 -23.27 -5.69
C ASP A 321 44.91 -23.12 -7.17
N ARG A 322 44.61 -21.87 -7.59
CA ARG A 322 45.19 -21.25 -8.80
C ARG A 322 45.40 -19.74 -8.58
N LYS A 323 46.55 -19.26 -9.05
CA LYS A 323 47.12 -17.91 -8.93
C LYS A 323 46.40 -16.84 -9.78
N PRO A 324 46.64 -15.54 -9.50
CA PRO A 324 45.89 -14.40 -10.02
C PRO A 324 46.49 -13.79 -11.29
N ASP A 325 45.69 -13.03 -12.04
CA ASP A 325 46.16 -12.10 -13.08
C ASP A 325 45.85 -10.64 -12.66
N PRO A 326 46.76 -9.67 -12.87
CA PRO A 326 46.73 -8.36 -12.24
C PRO A 326 46.16 -7.28 -13.17
N GLY A 327 45.39 -6.35 -12.63
CA GLY A 327 45.00 -5.17 -13.40
C GLY A 327 44.07 -4.22 -12.67
N ALA A 328 44.51 -2.97 -12.58
CA ALA A 328 43.78 -1.76 -12.23
C ALA A 328 43.61 -1.44 -10.72
N SER A 329 44.50 -0.54 -10.33
CA SER A 329 44.64 0.24 -9.11
C SER A 329 43.59 1.33 -8.93
N ASN A 330 43.22 1.53 -7.66
CA ASN A 330 42.97 2.79 -6.95
C ASN A 330 43.02 4.12 -7.74
N SER A 331 42.00 4.97 -7.56
CA SER A 331 42.14 6.20 -6.76
C SER A 331 40.78 6.87 -6.54
N ALA A 332 40.30 6.81 -5.29
CA ALA A 332 39.30 7.72 -4.76
C ALA A 332 40.00 8.99 -4.26
N GLU A 333 39.46 10.16 -4.61
CA GLU A 333 39.72 11.40 -3.88
C GLU A 333 38.43 12.01 -3.34
N ALA A 334 38.60 12.64 -2.19
CA ALA A 334 37.60 12.96 -1.19
C ALA A 334 36.75 14.18 -1.53
N LEU A 335 35.55 14.24 -0.95
CA LEU A 335 34.90 15.50 -0.55
C LEU A 335 34.03 15.28 0.70
N THR A 336 34.74 15.38 1.83
CA THR A 336 34.47 16.08 3.11
C THR A 336 33.03 16.30 3.63
N LEU A 337 32.70 15.50 4.65
CA LEU A 337 32.44 15.84 6.08
C LEU A 337 31.73 17.15 6.54
N SER A 338 30.98 17.89 5.71
CA SER A 338 30.18 19.03 6.21
C SER A 338 28.65 18.86 6.11
N THR A 339 28.16 17.72 5.61
CA THR A 339 26.73 17.54 5.26
C THR A 339 25.96 16.52 6.11
N LYS A 340 26.59 15.87 7.11
CA LYS A 340 25.99 14.74 7.86
C LYS A 340 25.14 15.13 9.09
N LYS A 341 24.96 16.40 9.43
CA LYS A 341 24.37 16.82 10.73
C LYS A 341 22.96 17.45 10.67
N ALA A 342 22.23 17.35 9.56
CA ALA A 342 20.94 18.06 9.40
C ALA A 342 19.76 17.17 8.99
N LEU A 343 19.74 15.89 9.38
CA LEU A 343 18.82 14.90 8.79
C LEU A 343 17.90 14.11 9.74
N PHE A 344 17.77 14.45 11.02
CA PHE A 344 17.06 13.56 11.96
C PHE A 344 16.03 14.16 12.92
N GLU A 345 15.56 15.39 12.71
CA GLU A 345 14.44 15.94 13.50
C GLU A 345 13.39 16.56 12.58
N ALA A 346 12.32 15.82 12.21
CA ALA A 346 10.91 16.23 12.43
C ALA A 346 9.87 15.30 11.77
N PHE A 347 9.62 14.14 12.37
CA PHE A 347 8.36 13.42 12.12
C PHE A 347 7.78 12.87 13.42
N ALA A 348 7.05 13.72 14.14
CA ALA A 348 6.06 13.30 15.14
C ALA A 348 4.98 14.41 15.29
N PRO A 349 3.69 14.12 15.06
CA PRO A 349 2.61 15.05 15.42
C PRO A 349 2.30 14.99 16.93
N PRO A 350 1.85 16.10 17.55
CA PRO A 350 1.48 16.16 18.98
C PRO A 350 0.08 15.54 19.23
N PRO A 351 -0.20 15.05 20.45
CA PRO A 351 -1.46 14.37 20.77
C PRO A 351 -2.63 15.36 20.96
N PRO A 352 -3.88 15.02 20.57
CA PRO A 352 -5.07 15.75 20.99
C PRO A 352 -5.44 15.38 22.44
N GLN A 353 -5.59 16.38 23.30
CA GLN A 353 -6.29 16.25 24.58
C GLN A 353 -7.79 16.42 24.36
N PHE A 354 -8.65 15.53 24.91
CA PHE A 354 -9.94 15.90 25.54
C PHE A 354 -10.53 14.75 26.39
N ILE A 355 -10.61 15.03 27.70
CA ILE A 355 -11.80 15.01 28.59
C ILE A 355 -12.85 13.88 28.44
N THR A 356 -12.80 12.97 29.43
CA THR A 356 -13.86 12.30 30.24
C THR A 356 -15.20 11.88 29.61
N ASN A 357 -15.58 10.60 29.79
CA ASN A 357 -16.58 10.20 30.79
C ASN A 357 -16.82 8.68 30.87
N SER A 358 -16.95 8.24 32.11
CA SER A 358 -17.41 6.94 32.59
C SER A 358 -18.81 6.57 32.09
N PHE A 359 -19.10 5.28 31.87
CA PHE A 359 -20.22 4.58 32.51
C PHE A 359 -20.17 3.05 32.28
N PHE A 360 -20.76 2.34 33.24
CA PHE A 360 -20.60 0.95 33.63
C PHE A 360 -21.24 -0.11 32.71
N SER A 361 -20.56 -1.27 32.69
CA SER A 361 -21.04 -2.67 32.79
C SER A 361 -22.41 -3.07 32.22
N ARG A 362 -22.43 -4.21 31.51
CA ARG A 362 -23.24 -5.41 31.84
C ARG A 362 -22.88 -6.58 30.91
N ARG A 363 -22.58 -7.74 31.49
CA ARG A 363 -22.43 -9.03 30.78
C ARG A 363 -23.81 -9.59 30.40
N PRO A 364 -23.90 -10.42 29.34
CA PRO A 364 -24.76 -11.61 29.42
C PRO A 364 -24.05 -12.94 29.05
N PRO A 365 -24.70 -14.10 29.28
CA PRO A 365 -24.08 -15.42 29.51
C PRO A 365 -24.03 -16.32 28.23
N PRO A 366 -23.61 -17.61 28.29
CA PRO A 366 -22.88 -18.26 27.20
C PRO A 366 -23.72 -19.06 26.20
N LEU A 367 -23.06 -19.29 25.05
CA LEU A 367 -23.37 -20.13 23.89
C LEU A 367 -24.14 -21.42 24.17
N THR A 368 -25.12 -21.71 23.31
CA THR A 368 -25.11 -22.95 22.52
C THR A 368 -26.06 -22.88 21.31
N VAL A 369 -25.59 -23.42 20.17
CA VAL A 369 -26.29 -23.64 18.88
C VAL A 369 -26.36 -22.45 17.89
N MET A 370 -25.27 -22.20 17.16
CA MET A 370 -25.32 -21.87 15.72
C MET A 370 -23.96 -22.11 15.02
N LEU A 371 -23.49 -23.36 15.13
CA LEU A 371 -22.24 -23.85 14.55
C LEU A 371 -22.43 -24.26 13.08
N ARG A 372 -22.78 -23.31 12.19
CA ARG A 372 -22.66 -23.43 10.71
C ARG A 372 -22.41 -22.09 9.97
N LEU A 373 -22.06 -21.00 10.67
CA LEU A 373 -21.83 -19.66 10.08
C LEU A 373 -20.45 -19.03 10.36
N LEU A 374 -19.56 -19.76 11.04
CA LEU A 374 -18.28 -19.24 11.54
C LEU A 374 -17.23 -18.82 10.49
N PRO A 375 -17.14 -19.40 9.27
CA PRO A 375 -16.20 -18.89 8.26
C PRO A 375 -16.64 -17.55 7.66
N LEU A 376 -17.95 -17.30 7.60
CA LEU A 376 -18.51 -16.04 7.08
C LEU A 376 -18.32 -14.89 8.07
N LEU A 377 -18.48 -15.16 9.37
CA LEU A 377 -18.33 -14.16 10.42
C LEU A 377 -16.87 -13.69 10.62
N PHE A 378 -15.88 -14.51 10.29
CA PHE A 378 -14.47 -14.11 10.39
C PHE A 378 -14.04 -13.18 9.24
N VAL A 379 -14.61 -13.35 8.04
CA VAL A 379 -14.45 -12.40 6.92
C VAL A 379 -15.14 -11.07 7.23
N ILE A 380 -16.30 -11.12 7.88
CA ILE A 380 -17.07 -9.95 8.33
C ILE A 380 -16.29 -9.16 9.41
N TRP A 381 -15.64 -9.84 10.38
CA TRP A 381 -15.01 -9.12 11.51
C TRP A 381 -13.59 -8.59 11.22
N VAL A 382 -12.85 -9.19 10.27
CA VAL A 382 -11.49 -8.75 9.91
C VAL A 382 -11.48 -7.70 8.79
N GLY A 383 -12.58 -7.56 8.03
CA GLY A 383 -12.72 -6.64 6.88
C GLY A 383 -13.63 -5.42 7.07
N LEU A 384 -14.32 -5.27 8.20
CA LEU A 384 -15.29 -4.19 8.47
C LEU A 384 -14.79 -3.22 9.56
N ASN A 385 -13.72 -2.48 9.28
CA ASN A 385 -13.83 -1.06 9.63
C ASN A 385 -14.57 -0.45 8.44
N PRO A 386 -15.80 0.07 8.61
CA PRO A 386 -16.48 0.71 7.49
C PRO A 386 -15.55 1.80 6.96
N THR A 387 -15.14 1.64 5.69
CA THR A 387 -14.55 2.75 4.95
C THR A 387 -15.57 3.88 4.98
N GLU A 388 -15.12 5.08 5.34
CA GLU A 388 -16.03 6.21 5.43
C GLU A 388 -16.56 6.53 4.04
N ALA A 389 -17.84 6.25 3.79
CA ALA A 389 -18.50 6.64 2.56
C ALA A 389 -18.52 8.17 2.44
N ILE A 390 -18.25 8.68 1.25
CA ILE A 390 -18.16 10.12 1.00
C ILE A 390 -19.00 10.49 -0.22
N LEU A 391 -20.12 11.17 0.04
CA LEU A 391 -20.99 11.69 -1.01
C LEU A 391 -20.32 12.82 -1.81
N PHE A 392 -20.73 12.98 -3.06
CA PHE A 392 -20.31 14.09 -3.90
C PHE A 392 -20.80 15.43 -3.33
N VAL A 393 -20.07 16.52 -3.59
CA VAL A 393 -20.46 17.86 -3.13
C VAL A 393 -21.66 18.38 -3.91
N GLN A 394 -22.58 19.06 -3.23
CA GLN A 394 -23.73 19.71 -3.85
C GLN A 394 -24.06 21.01 -3.11
N ARG A 395 -24.64 21.95 -3.83
CA ARG A 395 -25.21 23.17 -3.27
C ARG A 395 -26.73 23.07 -3.34
N ASN A 396 -27.40 23.30 -2.22
CA ASN A 396 -28.85 23.30 -2.13
C ASN A 396 -29.31 24.18 -0.94
N ALA A 397 -30.56 24.05 -0.52
CA ALA A 397 -31.12 24.86 0.57
C ALA A 397 -30.44 24.66 1.94
N ALA A 398 -29.75 23.54 2.18
CA ALA A 398 -29.15 23.19 3.47
C ALA A 398 -27.63 22.96 3.42
N ARG A 399 -27.05 22.89 2.21
CA ARG A 399 -25.62 22.69 1.99
C ARG A 399 -25.05 23.75 1.07
N ASP A 400 -23.87 24.23 1.39
CA ASP A 400 -23.10 25.12 0.55
C ASP A 400 -21.65 24.62 0.45
N PHE A 401 -20.95 25.03 -0.60
CA PHE A 401 -19.53 24.78 -0.74
C PHE A 401 -18.87 25.91 -1.52
N HIS A 402 -17.61 26.15 -1.22
CA HIS A 402 -16.74 27.03 -2.00
C HIS A 402 -15.60 26.21 -2.59
N SER A 403 -15.40 26.35 -3.91
CA SER A 403 -14.22 25.78 -4.55
C SER A 403 -12.97 26.54 -4.12
N LEU A 404 -11.90 25.79 -3.85
CA LEU A 404 -10.55 26.28 -3.65
C LEU A 404 -9.69 26.08 -4.91
N ASP A 405 -10.30 25.79 -6.05
CA ASP A 405 -9.60 25.70 -7.33
C ASP A 405 -9.03 27.08 -7.72
N GLY A 406 -7.99 27.05 -8.54
CA GLY A 406 -7.22 28.24 -8.92
C GLY A 406 -5.74 28.06 -8.65
N LEU A 407 -5.03 29.17 -8.46
CA LEU A 407 -3.58 29.17 -8.30
C LEU A 407 -3.19 29.03 -6.83
N TRP A 408 -2.46 27.96 -6.52
CA TRP A 408 -1.89 27.72 -5.21
C TRP A 408 -0.39 28.05 -5.24
N THR A 409 0.13 28.60 -4.16
CA THR A 409 1.57 28.73 -3.99
C THR A 409 2.17 27.34 -3.94
N PHE A 410 3.22 27.09 -4.71
CA PHE A 410 3.86 25.80 -4.85
C PHE A 410 5.35 25.90 -4.52
N VAL A 411 5.82 24.99 -3.69
CA VAL A 411 7.23 24.86 -3.33
C VAL A 411 7.64 23.41 -3.48
N ARG A 412 8.66 23.16 -4.30
CA ARG A 412 9.27 21.84 -4.46
C ARG A 412 10.36 21.65 -3.42
N GLU A 413 10.44 20.49 -2.76
CA GLU A 413 11.60 20.21 -1.94
C GLU A 413 12.88 19.96 -2.78
N PRO A 414 14.09 20.15 -2.23
CA PRO A 414 15.32 19.73 -2.88
C PRO A 414 15.30 18.24 -3.24
N ARG A 415 15.92 17.87 -4.36
CA ARG A 415 16.08 16.45 -4.71
C ARG A 415 16.89 15.74 -3.62
N ASN A 416 16.50 14.51 -3.27
CA ASN A 416 17.05 13.75 -2.13
C ASN A 416 16.83 14.41 -0.76
N SER A 417 15.84 15.30 -0.63
CA SER A 417 15.41 15.76 0.69
C SER A 417 14.76 14.60 1.44
N HIS A 418 15.11 14.45 2.71
CA HIS A 418 14.42 13.53 3.62
C HIS A 418 13.25 14.26 4.26
N ALA A 419 12.37 14.82 3.41
CA ALA A 419 11.16 15.52 3.81
C ALA A 419 11.43 16.76 4.70
N ILE A 420 12.33 17.61 4.21
CA ILE A 420 12.85 18.79 4.91
C ILE A 420 11.77 19.82 5.23
N GLY A 421 10.68 19.86 4.47
CA GLY A 421 9.59 20.79 4.74
C GLY A 421 8.86 20.48 6.04
N PHE A 422 8.86 19.22 6.48
CA PHE A 422 8.38 18.87 7.81
C PHE A 422 9.43 19.21 8.89
N ALA A 423 10.72 18.92 8.63
CA ALA A 423 11.88 19.30 9.47
C ALA A 423 11.84 20.77 9.89
N GLU A 424 11.62 21.63 8.91
CA GLU A 424 11.63 23.09 9.07
C GLU A 424 10.23 23.69 9.22
N LYS A 425 9.21 22.86 9.42
CA LYS A 425 7.82 23.26 9.65
C LYS A 425 7.29 24.26 8.61
N TRP A 426 7.48 23.98 7.33
CA TRP A 426 7.04 24.84 6.23
C TRP A 426 5.53 25.13 6.27
N TYR A 427 4.73 24.23 6.86
CA TYR A 427 3.30 24.41 7.09
C TYR A 427 2.94 25.54 8.07
N GLU A 428 3.88 26.00 8.92
CA GLU A 428 3.71 27.17 9.80
C GLU A 428 4.13 28.48 9.11
N ARG A 429 4.67 28.42 7.88
CA ARG A 429 5.27 29.55 7.18
C ARG A 429 4.44 29.94 5.95
N ASP A 430 4.63 31.19 5.52
CA ASP A 430 4.12 31.65 4.23
C ASP A 430 5.05 31.17 3.11
N LEU A 431 4.55 30.24 2.29
CA LEU A 431 5.33 29.60 1.23
C LEU A 431 5.78 30.59 0.14
N ARG A 432 5.14 31.76 0.00
CA ARG A 432 5.48 32.75 -1.03
C ARG A 432 6.88 33.35 -0.87
N HIS A 433 7.43 33.28 0.35
CA HIS A 433 8.77 33.81 0.65
C HIS A 433 9.90 32.79 0.38
N PHE A 434 9.58 31.58 -0.08
CA PHE A 434 10.58 30.59 -0.44
C PHE A 434 11.22 30.95 -1.79
N LYS A 435 12.54 30.74 -1.90
CA LYS A 435 13.30 31.14 -3.10
C LYS A 435 12.80 30.47 -4.39
N ASN A 436 12.34 29.23 -4.29
CA ASN A 436 11.79 28.46 -5.41
C ASN A 436 10.25 28.40 -5.36
N ALA A 437 9.60 29.31 -4.64
CA ALA A 437 8.16 29.44 -4.68
C ALA A 437 7.71 29.85 -6.09
N THR A 438 6.67 29.19 -6.56
CA THR A 438 5.95 29.55 -7.78
C THR A 438 4.46 29.31 -7.55
N VAL A 439 3.65 29.32 -8.59
CA VAL A 439 2.23 28.97 -8.51
C VAL A 439 1.95 27.72 -9.35
N MET A 440 1.04 26.89 -8.86
CA MET A 440 0.50 25.76 -9.60
C MET A 440 -1.03 25.83 -9.60
N PRO A 441 -1.68 25.65 -10.76
CA PRO A 441 -3.13 25.52 -10.84
C PRO A 441 -3.59 24.24 -10.14
N VAL A 442 -4.76 24.33 -9.53
CA VAL A 442 -5.54 23.23 -8.97
C VAL A 442 -6.93 23.32 -9.60
N PRO A 443 -7.46 22.24 -10.21
CA PRO A 443 -6.85 20.91 -10.37
C PRO A 443 -5.83 20.84 -11.53
N ALA A 444 -4.64 20.29 -11.28
CA ALA A 444 -3.68 19.93 -12.32
C ALA A 444 -2.57 19.02 -11.79
N ALA A 445 -1.94 18.25 -12.68
CA ALA A 445 -0.64 17.67 -12.39
C ALA A 445 0.46 18.73 -12.54
N TYR A 446 1.41 18.80 -11.60
CA TYR A 446 2.45 19.84 -11.65
C TYR A 446 3.55 19.55 -12.69
N ASN A 447 3.66 18.31 -13.15
CA ASN A 447 4.85 17.80 -13.84
C ASN A 447 5.15 18.52 -15.16
N ASP A 448 4.12 18.88 -15.93
CA ASP A 448 4.27 19.44 -17.29
C ASP A 448 4.00 20.95 -17.36
N LEU A 449 3.79 21.61 -16.22
CA LEU A 449 3.44 23.03 -16.17
C LEU A 449 4.66 23.96 -16.21
N THR A 450 5.87 23.40 -16.14
CA THR A 450 7.12 24.14 -16.22
C THR A 450 8.07 23.48 -17.21
N ALA A 451 9.05 24.24 -17.70
CA ALA A 451 10.16 23.69 -18.46
C ALA A 451 11.29 23.13 -17.56
N ASP A 452 11.13 23.13 -16.24
CA ASP A 452 12.15 22.63 -15.31
C ASP A 452 12.02 21.12 -15.14
N VAL A 453 13.00 20.38 -15.66
CA VAL A 453 13.10 18.91 -15.51
C VAL A 453 13.11 18.49 -14.03
N ASN A 454 13.61 19.32 -13.12
CA ASN A 454 13.63 19.02 -11.70
C ASN A 454 12.24 19.10 -11.06
N VAL A 455 11.29 19.82 -11.69
CA VAL A 455 9.87 19.79 -11.32
C VAL A 455 9.21 18.59 -11.97
N ARG A 456 9.43 18.37 -13.27
CA ARG A 456 8.81 17.29 -14.02
C ARG A 456 9.08 15.91 -13.42
N ASP A 457 10.35 15.63 -13.14
CA ASP A 457 10.85 14.33 -12.70
C ASP A 457 11.07 14.27 -11.18
N HIS A 458 10.49 15.22 -10.43
CA HIS A 458 10.60 15.24 -8.98
C HIS A 458 10.01 13.96 -8.37
N VAL A 459 10.73 13.38 -7.43
CA VAL A 459 10.24 12.28 -6.58
C VAL A 459 10.43 12.69 -5.13
N GLY A 460 9.34 12.71 -4.37
CA GLY A 460 9.32 13.14 -2.97
C GLY A 460 8.23 14.17 -2.71
N TRP A 461 8.46 15.03 -1.71
CA TRP A 461 7.46 16.00 -1.25
C TRP A 461 7.45 17.28 -2.09
N VAL A 462 6.24 17.75 -2.37
CA VAL A 462 5.95 19.11 -2.85
C VAL A 462 4.89 19.72 -1.96
N TRP A 463 4.86 21.05 -1.87
CA TRP A 463 4.02 21.78 -0.95
C TRP A 463 3.14 22.76 -1.70
N TYR A 464 1.84 22.69 -1.46
CA TYR A 464 0.83 23.62 -1.97
C TYR A 464 0.30 24.46 -0.81
N GLN A 465 0.10 25.77 -1.01
CA GLN A 465 -0.54 26.64 -0.02
C GLN A 465 -1.51 27.62 -0.69
N THR A 466 -2.72 27.72 -0.15
CA THR A 466 -3.71 28.75 -0.50
C THR A 466 -4.28 29.40 0.75
N HIS A 467 -5.01 30.50 0.57
CA HIS A 467 -5.67 31.22 1.65
C HIS A 467 -7.18 31.30 1.39
N TYR A 468 -7.96 31.05 2.43
CA TYR A 468 -9.42 31.07 2.38
C TYR A 468 -10.02 31.91 3.51
N THR A 469 -10.80 32.93 3.15
CA THR A 469 -11.52 33.76 4.12
C THR A 469 -12.95 33.26 4.25
N GLN A 470 -13.30 32.73 5.43
CA GLN A 470 -14.68 32.38 5.70
C GLN A 470 -15.52 33.65 5.87
N SER A 471 -16.64 33.73 5.15
CA SER A 471 -17.60 34.84 5.32
C SER A 471 -18.15 34.87 6.74
N SER A 472 -18.26 36.07 7.32
CA SER A 472 -18.93 36.29 8.61
C SER A 472 -20.44 36.05 8.55
N LEU A 473 -21.01 35.92 7.35
CA LEU A 473 -22.42 35.58 7.13
C LEU A 473 -22.71 34.08 7.35
N ILE A 474 -21.67 33.23 7.33
CA ILE A 474 -21.84 31.80 7.59
C ILE A 474 -22.09 31.62 9.09
N SER A 475 -23.21 30.97 9.43
CA SER A 475 -23.60 30.70 10.81
C SER A 475 -22.50 29.95 11.57
N LYS A 476 -22.41 30.18 12.88
CA LYS A 476 -21.49 29.43 13.75
C LYS A 476 -21.98 27.99 14.01
N ASP A 477 -23.25 27.72 13.75
CA ASP A 477 -23.91 26.42 13.99
C ASP A 477 -23.92 25.53 12.73
N VAL A 478 -22.82 25.53 11.98
CA VAL A 478 -22.61 24.66 10.81
C VAL A 478 -21.38 23.79 11.01
N ARG A 479 -21.40 22.59 10.42
CA ARG A 479 -20.20 21.77 10.22
C ARG A 479 -19.46 22.30 9.00
N SER A 480 -18.15 22.52 9.14
CA SER A 480 -17.26 22.85 8.03
C SER A 480 -16.18 21.78 7.87
N PHE A 481 -15.94 21.34 6.64
CA PHE A 481 -14.88 20.39 6.31
C PHE A 481 -14.23 20.74 4.97
N ILE A 482 -12.99 20.32 4.78
CA ILE A 482 -12.28 20.44 3.50
C ILE A 482 -12.33 19.07 2.82
N ARG A 483 -12.81 19.04 1.57
CA ARG A 483 -12.83 17.85 0.72
C ARG A 483 -11.80 17.99 -0.38
N PHE A 484 -10.96 16.96 -0.52
CA PHE A 484 -10.07 16.79 -1.67
C PHE A 484 -10.64 15.68 -2.56
N SER A 485 -10.93 16.00 -3.82
CA SER A 485 -11.52 15.00 -4.72
C SER A 485 -10.48 14.00 -5.25
N SER A 486 -9.20 14.38 -5.30
CA SER A 486 -8.06 13.49 -5.57
C SER A 486 -6.73 14.23 -5.39
N VAL A 487 -5.80 13.60 -4.68
CA VAL A 487 -4.41 14.03 -4.56
C VAL A 487 -3.51 12.83 -4.80
N ASN A 488 -2.58 12.90 -5.76
CA ASN A 488 -1.69 11.79 -6.07
C ASN A 488 -0.26 12.00 -5.53
N TYR A 489 0.28 11.14 -4.67
CA TYR A 489 -0.25 9.85 -4.16
C TYR A 489 -0.54 9.86 -2.64
N GLN A 490 0.33 10.48 -1.85
CA GLN A 490 0.15 10.69 -0.41
C GLN A 490 -0.05 12.18 -0.11
N ALA A 491 -0.94 12.50 0.82
CA ALA A 491 -1.27 13.89 1.16
C ALA A 491 -1.27 14.10 2.68
N ALA A 492 -0.60 15.15 3.15
CA ALA A 492 -0.71 15.65 4.52
C ALA A 492 -1.31 17.07 4.50
N VAL A 493 -2.37 17.31 5.27
CA VAL A 493 -3.14 18.55 5.22
C VAL A 493 -3.01 19.33 6.53
N PHE A 494 -2.78 20.63 6.40
CA PHE A 494 -2.63 21.57 7.50
C PHE A 494 -3.53 22.79 7.29
N VAL A 495 -4.14 23.27 8.37
CA VAL A 495 -4.91 24.52 8.38
C VAL A 495 -4.36 25.42 9.47
N ASN A 496 -3.95 26.64 9.11
CA ASN A 496 -3.33 27.62 10.00
C ASN A 496 -2.12 27.04 10.78
N GLY A 497 -1.29 26.24 10.10
CA GLY A 497 -0.14 25.56 10.69
C GLY A 497 -0.46 24.33 11.55
N VAL A 498 -1.74 24.00 11.73
CA VAL A 498 -2.17 22.82 12.52
C VAL A 498 -2.41 21.64 11.59
N PHE A 499 -1.83 20.49 11.91
CA PHE A 499 -2.06 19.24 11.19
C PHE A 499 -3.51 18.77 11.37
N ILE A 500 -4.19 18.50 10.26
CA ILE A 500 -5.59 18.09 10.25
C ILE A 500 -5.74 16.60 9.92
N GLY A 501 -4.93 16.09 9.00
CA GLY A 501 -5.04 14.68 8.60
C GLY A 501 -4.13 14.28 7.45
N TYR A 502 -4.19 12.99 7.14
CA TYR A 502 -3.36 12.34 6.14
C TYR A 502 -4.16 11.36 5.28
N HIS A 503 -3.85 11.27 3.99
CA HIS A 503 -4.46 10.34 3.05
C HIS A 503 -3.40 9.62 2.20
N THR A 504 -3.68 8.35 1.86
CA THR A 504 -2.88 7.53 0.94
C THR A 504 -3.79 6.93 -0.11
N GLY A 505 -3.46 7.18 -1.37
CA GLY A 505 -4.26 6.76 -2.51
C GLY A 505 -4.47 7.93 -3.47
N GLY A 506 -4.27 7.70 -4.75
CA GLY A 506 -4.18 8.80 -5.72
C GLY A 506 -5.51 9.33 -6.26
N HIS A 507 -6.59 8.54 -6.20
CA HIS A 507 -7.71 8.69 -7.15
C HIS A 507 -9.10 8.71 -6.52
N LEU A 508 -9.16 8.61 -5.19
CA LEU A 508 -10.39 8.59 -4.42
C LEU A 508 -10.43 9.80 -3.47
N PRO A 509 -11.62 10.32 -3.17
CA PRO A 509 -11.77 11.52 -2.35
C PRO A 509 -11.48 11.23 -0.88
N PHE A 510 -11.14 12.29 -0.13
CA PHE A 510 -11.07 12.29 1.33
C PHE A 510 -11.50 13.65 1.89
N GLU A 511 -12.00 13.65 3.12
CA GLU A 511 -12.47 14.85 3.80
C GLU A 511 -11.95 14.95 5.23
N PHE A 512 -11.76 16.19 5.70
CA PHE A 512 -11.42 16.45 7.09
C PHE A 512 -12.24 17.61 7.66
N ASP A 513 -12.82 17.39 8.84
CA ASP A 513 -13.48 18.44 9.62
C ASP A 513 -12.49 19.52 10.04
N VAL A 514 -12.85 20.79 9.86
CA VAL A 514 -12.00 21.94 10.15
C VAL A 514 -12.77 23.02 10.89
N LYS A 515 -12.04 23.81 11.68
CA LYS A 515 -12.52 25.08 12.23
C LYS A 515 -11.85 26.23 11.50
N LEU A 516 -12.64 27.05 10.82
CA LEU A 516 -12.15 28.17 10.03
C LEU A 516 -12.51 29.48 10.72
N SER A 517 -11.55 30.41 10.76
CA SER A 517 -11.78 31.75 11.29
C SER A 517 -12.54 32.60 10.27
N SER A 518 -13.55 33.33 10.75
CA SER A 518 -14.25 34.37 9.98
C SER A 518 -13.63 35.77 10.14
N GLN A 519 -12.61 35.90 11.00
CA GLN A 519 -11.98 37.19 11.32
C GLN A 519 -10.67 37.41 10.54
N GLN A 520 -10.00 36.34 10.15
CA GLN A 520 -8.74 36.39 9.41
C GLN A 520 -8.71 35.30 8.33
N PRO A 521 -7.95 35.51 7.23
CA PRO A 521 -7.74 34.47 6.22
C PRO A 521 -7.16 33.21 6.85
N ASN A 522 -7.66 32.05 6.44
CA ASN A 522 -7.16 30.75 6.86
C ASN A 522 -6.15 30.24 5.84
N SER A 523 -4.94 29.92 6.28
CA SER A 523 -3.93 29.28 5.43
C SER A 523 -4.21 27.79 5.36
N ILE A 524 -4.29 27.24 4.16
CA ILE A 524 -4.49 25.81 3.90
C ILE A 524 -3.23 25.33 3.18
N THR A 525 -2.47 24.45 3.82
CA THR A 525 -1.21 23.90 3.30
C THR A 525 -1.32 22.40 3.11
N VAL A 526 -0.88 21.90 1.96
CA VAL A 526 -0.95 20.47 1.60
C VAL A 526 0.43 20.02 1.13
N ALA A 527 1.01 19.04 1.82
CA ALA A 527 2.21 18.35 1.36
C ALA A 527 1.79 17.10 0.55
N VAL A 528 2.36 16.93 -0.65
CA VAL A 528 2.03 15.84 -1.57
C VAL A 528 3.29 15.03 -1.89
N ASN A 529 3.24 13.70 -1.76
CA ASN A 529 4.34 12.79 -2.14
C ASN A 529 3.90 11.81 -3.23
N ASN A 530 4.77 11.61 -4.22
CA ASN A 530 4.53 10.76 -5.39
C ASN A 530 5.45 9.52 -5.47
N THR A 531 6.19 9.23 -4.41
CA THR A 531 7.08 8.06 -4.34
C THR A 531 6.24 6.79 -4.32
N LEU A 532 6.54 5.86 -5.21
CA LEU A 532 5.90 4.53 -5.26
C LEU A 532 6.88 3.47 -4.79
N SER A 533 6.35 2.39 -4.20
CA SER A 533 7.12 1.24 -3.74
C SER A 533 6.37 -0.05 -4.07
N HIS A 534 6.92 -1.21 -3.71
CA HIS A 534 6.19 -2.47 -3.84
C HIS A 534 4.97 -2.56 -2.92
N SER A 535 4.87 -1.67 -1.93
CA SER A 535 3.75 -1.58 -0.98
C SER A 535 2.71 -0.52 -1.37
N THR A 536 2.93 0.25 -2.45
CA THR A 536 1.94 1.22 -2.96
C THR A 536 1.03 0.60 -4.01
N ILE A 537 -0.12 1.23 -4.25
CA ILE A 537 -1.06 0.86 -5.32
C ILE A 537 -1.39 2.12 -6.13
N PRO A 538 -0.84 2.27 -7.35
CA PRO A 538 -0.07 1.28 -8.10
C PRO A 538 1.35 1.02 -7.53
N PRO A 539 1.94 -0.16 -7.78
CA PRO A 539 3.28 -0.49 -7.32
C PRO A 539 4.37 0.16 -8.19
N GLY A 540 5.52 0.42 -7.59
CA GLY A 540 6.73 0.85 -8.28
C GLY A 540 8.00 0.38 -7.58
N GLU A 541 9.15 0.70 -8.15
CA GLU A 541 10.48 0.40 -7.58
C GLU A 541 11.30 1.68 -7.47
N PHE A 542 11.73 2.00 -6.25
CA PHE A 542 12.65 3.10 -5.98
C PHE A 542 14.04 2.52 -5.70
N GLN A 543 15.05 2.96 -6.44
CA GLN A 543 16.42 2.48 -6.26
C GLN A 543 17.47 3.58 -6.44
N TYR A 544 18.30 3.78 -5.41
CA TYR A 544 19.54 4.55 -5.56
C TYR A 544 20.54 3.78 -6.43
N LYS A 545 21.12 4.45 -7.42
CA LYS A 545 22.23 3.88 -8.20
C LYS A 545 23.55 4.36 -7.63
N THR A 546 24.46 3.42 -7.45
CA THR A 546 25.81 3.67 -6.92
C THR A 546 26.86 3.24 -7.95
N GLY A 547 28.07 3.76 -7.81
CA GLY A 547 29.19 3.50 -8.73
C GLY A 547 29.53 4.69 -9.64
N GLU A 548 30.65 4.57 -10.34
CA GLU A 548 31.27 5.68 -11.10
C GLU A 548 30.45 6.14 -12.31
N MET A 549 29.52 5.30 -12.79
CA MET A 549 28.64 5.63 -13.92
C MET A 549 27.48 6.57 -13.57
N TYR A 550 27.23 6.83 -12.27
CA TYR A 550 26.07 7.60 -11.82
C TYR A 550 26.49 8.79 -10.96
N PRO A 551 25.89 9.97 -11.14
CA PRO A 551 26.16 11.10 -10.26
C PRO A 551 25.72 10.78 -8.82
N LYS A 552 26.38 11.42 -7.84
CA LYS A 552 26.07 11.20 -6.42
C LYS A 552 24.60 11.52 -6.12
N GLY A 553 23.93 10.60 -5.42
CA GLY A 553 22.50 10.73 -5.08
C GLY A 553 21.55 10.49 -6.25
N PHE A 554 22.02 9.92 -7.36
CA PHE A 554 21.14 9.48 -8.43
C PHE A 554 20.28 8.31 -7.97
N PHE A 555 19.00 8.40 -8.28
CA PHE A 555 18.02 7.34 -8.06
C PHE A 555 17.15 7.20 -9.29
N VAL A 556 16.54 6.03 -9.42
CA VAL A 556 15.55 5.70 -10.44
C VAL A 556 14.27 5.30 -9.73
N GLN A 557 13.16 5.89 -10.17
CA GLN A 557 11.81 5.48 -9.83
C GLN A 557 11.21 4.78 -11.05
N THR A 558 11.05 3.47 -10.98
CA THR A 558 10.53 2.65 -12.09
C THR A 558 9.07 2.29 -11.80
N PRO A 559 8.09 2.86 -12.52
CA PRO A 559 6.69 2.48 -12.35
C PRO A 559 6.45 1.07 -12.90
N GLY A 560 5.54 0.31 -12.27
CA GLY A 560 5.12 -1.02 -12.74
C GLY A 560 4.07 -1.00 -13.85
N PHE A 561 3.84 0.15 -14.50
CA PHE A 561 2.68 0.42 -15.35
C PHE A 561 3.01 1.38 -16.50
N ASP A 562 2.17 1.38 -17.54
CA ASP A 562 2.43 2.05 -18.83
C ASP A 562 1.77 3.43 -18.97
N PHE A 563 1.77 4.26 -17.93
CA PHE A 563 1.36 5.68 -17.97
C PHE A 563 2.24 6.52 -17.05
N PHE A 564 2.33 7.83 -17.30
CA PHE A 564 3.21 8.70 -16.51
C PHE A 564 2.68 8.88 -15.09
N ASN A 565 3.57 8.82 -14.08
CA ASN A 565 3.23 9.00 -12.67
C ASN A 565 3.03 10.50 -12.33
N TYR A 566 2.06 11.13 -12.99
CA TYR A 566 1.64 12.50 -12.73
C TYR A 566 1.20 12.66 -11.27
N ALA A 567 1.61 13.73 -10.63
CA ALA A 567 1.36 13.99 -9.22
C ALA A 567 0.85 15.42 -8.99
N GLY A 568 0.29 15.64 -7.80
CA GLY A 568 -0.31 16.92 -7.41
C GLY A 568 -1.76 16.77 -6.96
N ILE A 569 -2.45 17.90 -6.88
CA ILE A 569 -3.88 17.96 -6.59
C ILE A 569 -4.63 17.87 -7.92
N LEU A 570 -5.04 16.66 -8.29
CA LEU A 570 -5.50 16.32 -9.64
C LEU A 570 -6.99 16.59 -9.86
N ARG A 571 -7.77 16.76 -8.79
CA ARG A 571 -9.20 17.10 -8.86
C ARG A 571 -9.53 18.17 -7.83
N SER A 572 -10.70 18.77 -7.99
CA SER A 572 -11.10 19.95 -7.25
C SER A 572 -11.07 19.80 -5.73
N VAL A 573 -10.80 20.92 -5.07
CA VAL A 573 -10.78 21.03 -3.60
C VAL A 573 -11.91 21.95 -3.17
N TYR A 574 -12.63 21.57 -2.11
CA TYR A 574 -13.79 22.30 -1.64
C TYR A 574 -13.71 22.55 -0.14
N VAL A 575 -14.13 23.73 0.31
CA VAL A 575 -14.64 23.93 1.66
C VAL A 575 -16.15 23.68 1.60
N VAL A 576 -16.64 22.77 2.42
CA VAL A 576 -18.05 22.35 2.42
C VAL A 576 -18.69 22.68 3.76
N TYR A 577 -19.94 23.15 3.71
CA TYR A 577 -20.76 23.53 4.84
C TYR A 577 -22.04 22.71 4.87
N THR A 578 -22.34 22.11 6.03
CA THR A 578 -23.58 21.38 6.28
C THR A 578 -24.16 21.73 7.65
N GLY A 579 -25.42 21.38 7.89
CA GLY A 579 -25.97 21.36 9.25
C GLY A 579 -25.19 20.43 10.19
N LEU A 580 -25.37 20.61 11.50
CA LEU A 580 -24.77 19.73 12.52
C LEU A 580 -25.40 18.32 12.55
N SER A 581 -26.65 18.21 12.09
CA SER A 581 -27.24 16.93 11.70
C SER A 581 -27.17 16.82 10.18
N TYR A 582 -26.46 15.82 9.67
CA TYR A 582 -26.14 15.70 8.25
C TYR A 582 -26.12 14.25 7.76
N ILE A 583 -26.40 14.09 6.47
CA ILE A 583 -26.30 12.85 5.71
C ILE A 583 -24.85 12.66 5.27
N LYS A 584 -24.26 11.52 5.61
CA LYS A 584 -22.90 11.12 5.25
C LYS A 584 -22.89 10.15 4.07
N ASP A 585 -23.89 9.26 3.98
CA ASP A 585 -23.99 8.25 2.93
C ASP A 585 -25.44 7.98 2.52
N ILE A 586 -25.61 7.61 1.25
CA ILE A 586 -26.86 7.10 0.69
C ILE A 586 -26.51 5.88 -0.16
N LYS A 587 -27.10 4.72 0.16
CA LYS A 587 -27.03 3.52 -0.67
C LYS A 587 -28.38 3.30 -1.33
N ILE A 588 -28.41 3.18 -2.65
CA ILE A 588 -29.62 2.91 -3.44
C ILE A 588 -29.45 1.60 -4.20
N VAL A 589 -30.46 0.74 -4.13
CA VAL A 589 -30.62 -0.44 -4.99
C VAL A 589 -31.94 -0.29 -5.72
N ALA A 590 -31.87 0.05 -7.01
CA ALA A 590 -33.02 0.19 -7.89
C ALA A 590 -33.26 -1.12 -8.63
N ASP A 591 -34.14 -1.95 -8.09
CA ASP A 591 -34.49 -3.26 -8.63
C ASP A 591 -35.54 -3.10 -9.73
N ALA A 592 -35.10 -3.24 -10.98
CA ALA A 592 -35.95 -3.18 -12.15
C ALA A 592 -36.88 -4.40 -12.30
N GLU A 593 -36.52 -5.56 -11.76
CA GLU A 593 -37.34 -6.79 -11.83
C GLU A 593 -38.47 -6.76 -10.81
N ASN A 594 -38.14 -6.46 -9.56
CA ASN A 594 -39.10 -6.38 -8.45
C ASN A 594 -39.77 -5.00 -8.32
N LYS A 595 -39.43 -4.05 -9.21
CA LYS A 595 -40.09 -2.74 -9.32
C LYS A 595 -40.03 -1.95 -8.02
N SER A 596 -38.86 -2.01 -7.39
CA SER A 596 -38.66 -1.43 -6.07
C SER A 596 -37.33 -0.73 -5.93
N VAL A 597 -37.32 0.33 -5.14
CA VAL A 597 -36.11 1.03 -4.71
C VAL A 597 -35.90 0.73 -3.24
N THR A 598 -34.79 0.09 -2.91
CA THR A 598 -34.34 -0.02 -1.53
C THR A 598 -33.29 1.04 -1.29
N TYR A 599 -33.44 1.82 -0.22
CA TYR A 599 -32.45 2.81 0.16
C TYR A 599 -32.07 2.72 1.64
N ASP A 600 -30.83 3.10 1.94
CA ASP A 600 -30.29 3.25 3.30
C ASP A 600 -29.52 4.56 3.40
N VAL A 601 -29.81 5.34 4.44
CA VAL A 601 -29.23 6.65 4.72
C VAL A 601 -28.47 6.58 6.04
N SER A 602 -27.18 6.91 5.99
CA SER A 602 -26.35 7.03 7.19
C SER A 602 -25.80 8.45 7.34
N GLY A 603 -25.51 8.85 8.57
CA GLY A 603 -25.06 10.19 8.89
C GLY A 603 -25.10 10.48 10.39
N ASN A 604 -24.60 11.65 10.77
CA ASN A 604 -24.79 12.16 12.13
C ASN A 604 -26.15 12.84 12.19
N ILE A 605 -27.16 12.15 12.74
CA ILE A 605 -28.54 12.62 12.73
C ILE A 605 -29.06 12.61 14.17
N CYS A 606 -29.43 13.78 14.68
CA CYS A 606 -29.91 13.96 16.04
C CYS A 606 -31.15 13.10 16.37
N SER A 607 -31.33 12.74 17.64
CA SER A 607 -32.46 11.89 18.06
C SER A 607 -33.83 12.54 17.89
N THR A 608 -33.89 13.88 17.90
CA THR A 608 -35.14 14.64 17.65
C THR A 608 -35.40 14.91 16.16
N CYS A 609 -34.46 14.54 15.29
CA CYS A 609 -34.54 14.79 13.86
C CYS A 609 -35.37 13.69 13.16
N LYS A 610 -36.26 14.08 12.25
CA LYS A 610 -37.00 13.16 11.36
C LYS A 610 -36.29 13.08 10.02
N VAL A 611 -36.27 11.90 9.40
CA VAL A 611 -35.69 11.69 8.06
C VAL A 611 -36.81 11.27 7.13
N SER A 612 -36.83 11.85 5.93
CA SER A 612 -37.76 11.46 4.86
C SER A 612 -37.02 11.30 3.53
N GLY A 613 -37.36 10.26 2.79
CA GLY A 613 -36.90 10.02 1.42
C GLY A 613 -38.04 10.23 0.43
N THR A 614 -37.87 11.15 -0.50
CA THR A 614 -38.82 11.41 -1.60
C THR A 614 -38.19 10.93 -2.90
N ILE A 615 -38.90 10.09 -3.65
CA ILE A 615 -38.47 9.69 -4.99
C ILE A 615 -39.11 10.64 -5.99
N LEU A 616 -38.28 11.27 -6.82
CA LEU A 616 -38.68 12.12 -7.93
C LEU A 616 -38.48 11.36 -9.25
N ASP A 617 -39.44 11.50 -10.16
CA ASP A 617 -39.33 10.99 -11.53
C ASP A 617 -38.33 11.81 -12.36
N PRO A 618 -38.02 11.41 -13.61
CA PRO A 618 -37.12 12.17 -14.49
C PRO A 618 -37.58 13.58 -14.87
N ASN A 619 -38.80 13.98 -14.51
CA ASN A 619 -39.34 15.34 -14.69
C ASN A 619 -39.44 16.09 -13.34
N ASP A 620 -38.73 15.62 -12.31
CA ASP A 620 -38.71 16.15 -10.94
C ASP A 620 -40.06 16.10 -10.21
N LYS A 621 -41.01 15.27 -10.65
CA LYS A 621 -42.30 15.09 -9.99
C LYS A 621 -42.19 14.05 -8.88
N PRO A 622 -42.68 14.32 -7.66
CA PRO A 622 -42.67 13.35 -6.57
C PRO A 622 -43.63 12.18 -6.89
N VAL A 623 -43.08 10.97 -6.94
CA VAL A 623 -43.83 9.72 -7.15
C VAL A 623 -44.00 8.92 -5.86
N SER A 624 -43.17 9.18 -4.85
CA SER A 624 -43.28 8.51 -3.55
C SER A 624 -42.64 9.30 -2.43
N LEU A 625 -43.17 9.16 -1.21
CA LEU A 625 -42.65 9.74 0.03
C LEU A 625 -42.60 8.68 1.13
N HIS A 626 -41.43 8.51 1.74
CA HIS A 626 -41.18 7.55 2.80
C HIS A 626 -40.58 8.22 4.03
N SER A 627 -41.10 7.87 5.22
CA SER A 627 -40.55 8.32 6.49
C SER A 627 -39.57 7.28 7.03
N GLY A 628 -38.34 7.70 7.33
CA GLY A 628 -37.31 6.83 7.89
C GLY A 628 -35.97 6.93 7.17
N ARG A 629 -34.93 6.35 7.80
CA ARG A 629 -33.56 6.29 7.29
C ARG A 629 -33.34 5.19 6.26
N SER A 630 -34.21 4.20 6.21
CA SER A 630 -34.20 3.16 5.20
C SER A 630 -35.63 2.77 4.84
N GLY A 631 -35.79 2.25 3.63
CA GLY A 631 -37.10 1.86 3.12
C GLY A 631 -36.99 1.07 1.83
N LYS A 632 -37.99 0.22 1.59
CA LYS A 632 -38.26 -0.39 0.29
C LYS A 632 -39.50 0.28 -0.26
N VAL A 633 -39.35 0.94 -1.41
CA VAL A 633 -40.41 1.67 -2.09
C VAL A 633 -40.82 0.89 -3.33
N GLU A 634 -42.08 0.50 -3.44
CA GLU A 634 -42.64 -0.10 -4.64
C GLU A 634 -43.29 1.01 -5.48
N LEU A 635 -42.98 1.07 -6.78
CA LEU A 635 -43.54 2.05 -7.71
C LEU A 635 -44.50 1.37 -8.69
N ASP A 636 -45.48 2.11 -9.22
CA ASP A 636 -46.42 1.57 -10.23
C ASP A 636 -45.64 1.12 -11.49
N GLN A 637 -45.98 -0.08 -11.96
CA GLN A 637 -45.36 -0.73 -13.11
C GLN A 637 -45.50 0.08 -14.41
N HIS A 638 -46.58 0.87 -14.54
CA HIS A 638 -46.83 1.68 -15.73
C HIS A 638 -45.97 2.95 -15.78
N GLU A 639 -45.30 3.31 -14.68
CA GLU A 639 -44.55 4.56 -14.55
C GLU A 639 -43.02 4.36 -14.46
N ILE A 640 -42.53 3.14 -14.19
CA ILE A 640 -41.08 2.87 -14.17
C ILE A 640 -40.53 2.83 -15.60
N ARG A 641 -39.61 3.75 -15.89
CA ARG A 641 -38.79 3.72 -17.11
C ARG A 641 -37.39 3.21 -16.78
N LEU A 642 -36.94 2.19 -17.51
CA LEU A 642 -35.62 1.59 -17.31
C LEU A 642 -34.52 2.46 -17.91
N TRP A 643 -33.40 2.57 -17.22
CA TRP A 643 -32.16 3.11 -17.75
C TRP A 643 -31.55 2.12 -18.74
N TRP A 644 -31.28 2.58 -19.95
CA TRP A 644 -30.66 1.77 -21.00
C TRP A 644 -29.31 2.32 -21.43
N PRO A 645 -28.34 1.43 -21.71
CA PRO A 645 -27.11 1.80 -22.41
C PRO A 645 -27.42 2.48 -23.74
N ARG A 646 -26.47 3.31 -24.18
CA ARG A 646 -26.54 4.04 -25.44
C ARG A 646 -26.74 3.06 -26.60
N GLY A 647 -27.79 3.31 -27.37
CA GLY A 647 -28.20 2.46 -28.49
C GLY A 647 -29.20 1.36 -28.12
N TYR A 648 -29.59 1.21 -26.85
CA TYR A 648 -30.57 0.21 -26.40
C TYR A 648 -31.90 0.81 -25.94
N GLY A 649 -31.95 2.12 -25.66
CA GLY A 649 -33.14 2.83 -25.22
C GLY A 649 -32.83 4.20 -24.63
N ASP A 650 -33.76 4.75 -23.86
CA ASP A 650 -33.62 6.02 -23.12
C ASP A 650 -32.83 5.86 -21.81
N GLN A 651 -32.40 6.98 -21.23
CA GLN A 651 -31.63 7.04 -19.97
C GLN A 651 -32.39 7.79 -18.86
N PRO A 652 -33.61 7.36 -18.46
CA PRO A 652 -34.32 7.99 -17.34
C PRO A 652 -33.48 7.90 -16.06
N LEU A 653 -33.29 9.05 -15.42
CA LEU A 653 -32.68 9.17 -14.11
C LEU A 653 -33.73 9.67 -13.13
N TYR A 654 -33.90 8.95 -12.03
CA TYR A 654 -34.73 9.33 -10.90
C TYR A 654 -33.84 9.96 -9.84
N THR A 655 -34.45 10.69 -8.90
CA THR A 655 -33.74 11.31 -7.79
C THR A 655 -34.32 10.84 -6.47
N LEU A 656 -33.48 10.32 -5.58
CA LEU A 656 -33.83 10.15 -4.16
C LEU A 656 -33.44 11.42 -3.41
N ARG A 657 -34.44 12.22 -3.06
CA ARG A 657 -34.31 13.39 -2.20
C ARG A 657 -34.45 13.00 -0.74
N VAL A 658 -33.37 13.03 0.00
CA VAL A 658 -33.34 12.80 1.44
C VAL A 658 -33.37 14.13 2.17
N THR A 659 -34.34 14.30 3.06
CA THR A 659 -34.49 15.51 3.88
C THR A 659 -34.43 15.15 5.36
N ILE A 660 -33.62 15.87 6.13
CA ILE A 660 -33.61 15.84 7.58
C ILE A 660 -34.37 17.05 8.10
N LEU A 661 -35.38 16.81 8.92
CA LEU A 661 -36.22 17.82 9.55
C LEU A 661 -35.97 17.86 11.06
N LYS A 662 -35.88 19.05 11.64
CA LYS A 662 -35.88 19.27 13.08
C LYS A 662 -36.90 20.36 13.41
N ASP A 663 -37.87 20.04 14.26
CA ASP A 663 -38.94 20.97 14.68
C ASP A 663 -39.73 21.59 13.49
N GLY A 664 -39.83 20.87 12.37
CA GLY A 664 -40.51 21.31 11.14
C GLY A 664 -39.60 21.97 10.11
N GLU A 665 -38.37 22.32 10.48
CA GLU A 665 -37.40 22.99 9.61
C GLU A 665 -36.41 22.02 8.96
N VAL A 666 -36.00 22.30 7.73
CA VAL A 666 -35.00 21.51 7.00
C VAL A 666 -33.60 21.83 7.55
N VAL A 667 -32.94 20.83 8.15
CA VAL A 667 -31.57 20.96 8.66
C VAL A 667 -30.53 20.35 7.74
N ASP A 668 -30.93 19.41 6.88
CA ASP A 668 -30.09 18.89 5.80
C ASP A 668 -30.94 18.35 4.65
N LEU A 669 -30.36 18.38 3.45
CA LEU A 669 -31.00 17.97 2.20
C LEU A 669 -29.95 17.33 1.29
N TYR A 670 -30.26 16.18 0.69
CA TYR A 670 -29.42 15.58 -0.35
C TYR A 670 -30.21 14.89 -1.46
N ASP A 671 -29.81 15.17 -2.70
CA ASP A 671 -30.41 14.60 -3.91
C ASP A 671 -29.41 13.63 -4.54
N GLU A 672 -29.74 12.33 -4.53
CA GLU A 672 -28.91 11.31 -5.15
C GLU A 672 -29.63 10.71 -6.37
N GLN A 673 -28.99 10.80 -7.54
CA GLN A 673 -29.54 10.29 -8.79
C GLN A 673 -29.31 8.78 -8.92
N PHE A 674 -30.28 8.08 -9.50
CA PHE A 674 -30.19 6.66 -9.79
C PHE A 674 -31.00 6.30 -11.04
N GLY A 675 -30.76 5.12 -11.61
CA GLY A 675 -31.51 4.59 -12.74
C GLY A 675 -31.93 3.15 -12.51
N PHE A 676 -33.16 2.80 -12.89
CA PHE A 676 -33.64 1.41 -12.82
C PHE A 676 -32.98 0.57 -13.89
N ARG A 677 -32.16 -0.39 -13.48
CA ARG A 677 -31.62 -1.40 -14.38
C ARG A 677 -31.15 -2.65 -13.66
N THR A 678 -31.16 -3.78 -14.35
CA THR A 678 -30.46 -4.99 -13.89
C THR A 678 -29.20 -5.23 -14.68
N VAL A 679 -28.19 -5.79 -14.01
CA VAL A 679 -26.98 -6.33 -14.63
C VAL A 679 -26.88 -7.80 -14.23
N SER A 680 -26.79 -8.68 -15.21
CA SER A 680 -26.62 -10.11 -14.98
C SER A 680 -25.74 -10.71 -16.08
N TRP A 681 -25.37 -11.98 -15.95
CA TRP A 681 -24.53 -12.64 -16.94
C TRP A 681 -24.89 -14.12 -17.06
N THR A 682 -24.58 -14.67 -18.22
CA THR A 682 -24.66 -16.11 -18.51
C THR A 682 -23.25 -16.63 -18.75
N SER A 683 -23.10 -17.86 -19.24
CA SER A 683 -21.80 -18.32 -19.75
C SER A 683 -21.33 -17.53 -20.97
N ASP A 684 -22.23 -16.89 -21.72
CA ASP A 684 -21.99 -16.37 -23.07
C ASP A 684 -22.14 -14.85 -23.18
N HIS A 685 -22.99 -14.26 -22.35
CA HIS A 685 -23.39 -12.86 -22.48
C HIS A 685 -23.32 -12.13 -21.15
N LEU A 686 -22.90 -10.86 -21.22
CA LEU A 686 -23.29 -9.84 -20.26
C LEU A 686 -24.70 -9.37 -20.65
N LEU A 687 -25.60 -9.25 -19.68
CA LEU A 687 -26.98 -8.84 -19.87
C LEU A 687 -27.25 -7.54 -19.11
N ILE A 688 -27.92 -6.60 -19.76
CA ILE A 688 -28.48 -5.41 -19.11
C ILE A 688 -29.98 -5.42 -19.36
N ASN A 689 -30.78 -5.35 -18.29
CA ASN A 689 -32.24 -5.47 -18.33
C ASN A 689 -32.70 -6.74 -19.09
N GLY A 690 -32.01 -7.86 -18.86
CA GLY A 690 -32.25 -9.15 -19.52
C GLY A 690 -31.85 -9.25 -20.99
N LYS A 691 -31.35 -8.18 -21.62
CA LYS A 691 -30.91 -8.19 -23.03
C LYS A 691 -29.39 -8.33 -23.14
N PRO A 692 -28.86 -9.15 -24.08
CA PRO A 692 -27.43 -9.21 -24.37
C PRO A 692 -26.87 -7.83 -24.71
N PHE A 693 -25.89 -7.41 -23.91
CA PHE A 693 -25.15 -6.18 -24.12
C PHE A 693 -23.77 -6.52 -24.70
N TYR A 694 -23.44 -5.87 -25.82
CA TYR A 694 -22.10 -5.95 -26.41
C TYR A 694 -21.35 -4.63 -26.24
N CYS A 695 -20.21 -4.67 -25.55
CA CYS A 695 -19.35 -3.52 -25.34
C CYS A 695 -18.69 -3.07 -26.66
N LEU A 696 -19.00 -1.86 -27.09
CA LEU A 696 -18.34 -1.12 -28.18
C LEU A 696 -17.54 0.00 -27.55
N GLY A 697 -16.34 -0.33 -27.06
CA GLY A 697 -15.69 0.50 -26.05
C GLY A 697 -14.26 0.89 -26.33
N PHE A 698 -13.69 1.48 -25.27
CA PHE A 698 -12.34 2.04 -25.24
C PHE A 698 -11.73 1.82 -23.85
N GLY A 699 -10.46 1.44 -23.81
CA GLY A 699 -9.61 1.85 -22.69
C GLY A 699 -9.37 3.35 -22.81
N MET A 700 -9.43 4.08 -21.70
CA MET A 700 -9.23 5.53 -21.67
C MET A 700 -8.10 5.90 -20.71
N HIS A 701 -7.75 7.18 -20.63
CA HIS A 701 -6.95 7.76 -19.54
C HIS A 701 -7.47 9.18 -19.24
N GLU A 702 -7.49 9.56 -17.96
CA GLU A 702 -7.49 10.98 -17.58
C GLU A 702 -6.10 11.54 -17.89
N ASP A 703 -5.88 11.94 -19.14
CA ASP A 703 -4.62 12.51 -19.63
C ASP A 703 -4.90 13.51 -20.75
N PHE A 704 -4.31 14.70 -20.65
CA PHE A 704 -4.33 15.74 -21.67
C PHE A 704 -3.03 16.57 -21.60
N GLU A 705 -2.75 17.32 -22.67
CA GLU A 705 -1.60 18.21 -22.70
C GLU A 705 -1.64 19.27 -21.60
N LEU A 706 -0.46 19.68 -21.12
CA LEU A 706 -0.24 20.67 -20.05
C LEU A 706 -0.69 20.21 -18.66
N HIS A 707 -1.99 19.97 -18.43
CA HIS A 707 -2.51 19.67 -17.09
C HIS A 707 -2.42 18.18 -16.71
N GLY A 708 -1.93 17.32 -17.62
CA GLY A 708 -1.70 15.90 -17.38
C GLY A 708 -2.98 15.20 -16.95
N ARG A 709 -3.00 14.70 -15.71
CA ARG A 709 -4.16 14.02 -15.11
C ARG A 709 -5.16 14.93 -14.41
N GLY A 710 -4.98 16.25 -14.48
CA GLY A 710 -5.92 17.22 -13.93
C GLY A 710 -7.31 17.05 -14.54
N TYR A 711 -8.36 17.06 -13.70
CA TYR A 711 -9.73 17.08 -14.18
C TYR A 711 -10.02 18.37 -14.95
N ASP A 712 -10.59 18.22 -16.16
CA ASP A 712 -11.04 19.33 -16.99
C ASP A 712 -12.41 18.97 -17.61
N PRO A 713 -13.49 19.74 -17.31
CA PRO A 713 -14.81 19.50 -17.88
C PRO A 713 -14.85 19.68 -19.42
N VAL A 714 -14.00 20.52 -19.99
CA VAL A 714 -13.88 20.72 -21.45
C VAL A 714 -13.36 19.45 -22.11
N VAL A 715 -12.29 18.87 -21.56
CA VAL A 715 -11.72 17.61 -22.07
C VAL A 715 -12.70 16.46 -21.87
N MET A 716 -13.33 16.33 -20.69
CA MET A 716 -14.35 15.31 -20.45
C MET A 716 -15.50 15.39 -21.45
N THR A 717 -16.01 16.61 -21.72
CA THR A 717 -17.09 16.83 -22.67
C THR A 717 -16.66 16.45 -24.08
N LYS A 718 -15.45 16.86 -24.50
CA LYS A 718 -14.89 16.49 -25.80
C LYS A 718 -14.70 14.99 -25.92
N ASP A 719 -14.22 14.32 -24.88
CA ASP A 719 -14.02 12.88 -24.83
C ASP A 719 -15.33 12.13 -25.08
N PHE A 720 -16.39 12.47 -24.34
CA PHE A 720 -17.69 11.82 -24.54
C PHE A 720 -18.29 12.12 -25.90
N ASN A 721 -18.19 13.34 -26.40
CA ASN A 721 -18.65 13.68 -27.75
C ASN A 721 -17.90 12.87 -28.83
N MET A 722 -16.60 12.64 -28.67
CA MET A 722 -15.80 11.83 -29.59
C MET A 722 -16.09 10.33 -29.46
N LEU A 723 -16.29 9.82 -28.24
CA LEU A 723 -16.72 8.45 -27.99
C LEU A 723 -18.05 8.17 -28.71
N GLU A 724 -19.02 9.08 -28.56
CA GLU A 724 -20.31 8.98 -29.23
C GLU A 724 -20.21 9.15 -30.75
N TRP A 725 -19.35 10.05 -31.25
CA TRP A 725 -19.12 10.24 -32.68
C TRP A 725 -18.54 9.00 -33.35
N MET A 726 -17.71 8.23 -32.63
CA MET A 726 -17.24 6.90 -33.06
C MET A 726 -18.28 5.80 -32.86
N GLY A 727 -19.45 6.09 -32.29
CA GLY A 727 -20.51 5.12 -32.06
C GLY A 727 -20.33 4.25 -30.82
N GLY A 728 -19.38 4.60 -29.94
CA GLY A 728 -19.12 3.85 -28.70
C GLY A 728 -20.29 3.88 -27.72
N ASN A 729 -20.35 2.85 -26.87
CA ASN A 729 -21.36 2.72 -25.81
C ASN A 729 -20.79 2.41 -24.42
N CYS A 730 -19.46 2.22 -24.31
CA CYS A 730 -18.82 1.94 -23.03
C CYS A 730 -17.35 2.38 -22.96
N TYR A 731 -16.81 2.45 -21.76
CA TYR A 731 -15.37 2.60 -21.52
C TYR A 731 -14.94 1.91 -20.21
N ARG A 732 -13.63 1.69 -20.07
CA ARG A 732 -13.00 1.24 -18.83
C ARG A 732 -12.14 2.34 -18.23
N THR A 733 -12.22 2.57 -16.93
CA THR A 733 -11.42 3.59 -16.21
C THR A 733 -9.97 3.12 -16.03
N SER A 734 -9.25 3.00 -17.14
CA SER A 734 -7.89 2.45 -17.15
C SER A 734 -6.92 3.50 -16.57
N HIS A 735 -6.12 3.24 -15.53
CA HIS A 735 -6.10 2.08 -14.64
C HIS A 735 -6.32 2.53 -13.19
N TYR A 736 -7.42 3.26 -12.98
CA TYR A 736 -7.78 3.91 -11.73
C TYR A 736 -9.18 4.51 -11.82
N PRO A 737 -9.88 4.73 -10.69
CA PRO A 737 -11.18 5.39 -10.69
C PRO A 737 -11.07 6.81 -11.24
N TYR A 738 -11.91 7.18 -12.20
CA TYR A 738 -11.94 8.53 -12.78
C TYR A 738 -12.74 9.51 -11.92
N SER A 739 -12.82 10.77 -12.34
CA SER A 739 -13.58 11.81 -11.66
C SER A 739 -15.06 11.44 -11.50
N GLU A 740 -15.67 11.89 -10.40
CA GLU A 740 -17.07 11.62 -10.07
C GLU A 740 -18.02 12.25 -11.10
N GLU A 741 -17.64 13.41 -11.64
CA GLU A 741 -18.35 14.11 -12.71
C GLU A 741 -18.44 13.28 -13.98
N ARG A 742 -17.40 12.49 -14.28
CA ARG A 742 -17.39 11.62 -15.45
C ARG A 742 -18.37 10.46 -15.31
N ALA A 743 -18.52 9.89 -14.11
CA ALA A 743 -19.51 8.86 -13.84
C ALA A 743 -20.95 9.40 -13.96
N ARG A 744 -21.22 10.60 -13.41
CA ARG A 744 -22.51 11.29 -13.55
C ARG A 744 -22.85 11.59 -15.02
N GLU A 745 -21.85 12.03 -15.80
CA GLU A 745 -22.06 12.29 -17.23
C GLU A 745 -22.25 10.99 -18.03
N ALA A 746 -21.61 9.89 -17.62
CA ALA A 746 -21.85 8.57 -18.19
C ALA A 746 -23.27 8.06 -17.91
N ASP A 747 -23.80 8.30 -16.70
CA ASP A 747 -25.20 8.00 -16.35
C ASP A 747 -26.16 8.72 -17.29
N ARG A 748 -25.97 10.04 -17.46
CA ARG A 748 -26.83 10.88 -18.30
C ARG A 748 -26.78 10.48 -19.78
N ARG A 749 -25.62 10.07 -20.28
CA ARG A 749 -25.42 9.72 -21.71
C ARG A 749 -25.69 8.25 -22.04
N GLY A 750 -25.90 7.41 -21.03
CA GLY A 750 -26.12 5.97 -21.25
C GLY A 750 -24.82 5.23 -21.53
N ILE A 751 -23.67 5.76 -21.14
CA ILE A 751 -22.37 5.17 -21.46
C ILE A 751 -21.99 4.21 -20.35
N VAL A 752 -21.83 2.93 -20.68
CA VAL A 752 -21.52 1.89 -19.70
C VAL A 752 -20.06 1.99 -19.24
N VAL A 753 -19.80 1.79 -17.95
CA VAL A 753 -18.49 1.92 -17.33
C VAL A 753 -18.07 0.62 -16.65
N ILE A 754 -16.86 0.18 -16.97
CA ILE A 754 -16.10 -0.78 -16.15
C ILE A 754 -15.16 0.05 -15.26
N THR A 755 -15.49 0.14 -13.97
CA THR A 755 -14.70 0.92 -13.01
C THR A 755 -13.60 0.05 -12.42
N GLU A 756 -12.36 0.52 -12.51
CA GLU A 756 -11.14 -0.22 -12.19
C GLU A 756 -10.37 0.42 -11.03
N THR A 757 -9.89 -0.40 -10.10
CA THR A 757 -9.03 0.09 -9.01
C THR A 757 -7.66 0.56 -9.54
N PRO A 758 -6.86 1.28 -8.73
CA PRO A 758 -5.50 1.68 -9.13
C PRO A 758 -4.48 0.53 -9.22
N ALA A 759 -4.90 -0.73 -9.02
CA ALA A 759 -4.00 -1.87 -8.99
C ALA A 759 -3.63 -2.35 -10.39
N VAL A 760 -2.53 -1.83 -10.93
CA VAL A 760 -1.99 -2.22 -12.23
C VAL A 760 -0.59 -2.83 -12.09
N GLY A 761 -0.30 -3.89 -12.85
CA GLY A 761 1.04 -4.49 -12.89
C GLY A 761 1.47 -5.16 -11.58
N MET A 762 0.51 -5.65 -10.79
CA MET A 762 0.77 -6.26 -9.48
C MET A 762 1.64 -7.52 -9.59
N LYS A 763 2.77 -7.52 -8.86
CA LYS A 763 3.70 -8.66 -8.76
C LYS A 763 3.86 -9.20 -7.34
N VAL A 764 3.48 -8.42 -6.32
CA VAL A 764 3.65 -8.73 -4.90
C VAL A 764 2.29 -8.85 -4.24
N PHE A 765 2.01 -10.04 -3.69
CA PHE A 765 0.72 -10.41 -3.10
C PHE A 765 0.88 -10.73 -1.60
N ASN A 766 1.19 -9.70 -0.80
CA ASN A 766 1.36 -9.81 0.65
C ASN A 766 0.16 -9.19 1.39
N ALA A 767 0.12 -9.34 2.73
CA ALA A 767 -0.99 -8.84 3.55
C ALA A 767 -1.12 -7.31 3.56
N GLU A 768 -0.01 -6.58 3.46
CA GLU A 768 0.00 -5.11 3.40
C GLU A 768 -0.69 -4.61 2.12
N ASN A 769 -0.27 -5.14 0.96
CA ASN A 769 -0.89 -4.87 -0.33
C ASN A 769 -2.34 -5.31 -0.36
N GLN A 770 -2.68 -6.42 0.30
CA GLN A 770 -4.07 -6.89 0.35
C GLN A 770 -4.94 -5.89 1.10
N LYS A 771 -4.48 -5.42 2.27
CA LYS A 771 -5.21 -4.46 3.10
C LYS A 771 -5.42 -3.13 2.38
N LEU A 772 -4.38 -2.60 1.73
CA LEU A 772 -4.47 -1.36 0.97
C LEU A 772 -5.39 -1.51 -0.25
N HIS A 773 -5.27 -2.62 -0.98
CA HIS A 773 -6.12 -2.89 -2.14
C HIS A 773 -7.58 -3.05 -1.73
N ALA A 774 -7.86 -3.81 -0.67
CA ALA A 774 -9.21 -3.97 -0.13
C ALA A 774 -9.81 -2.63 0.30
N LYS A 775 -9.02 -1.77 0.96
CA LYS A 775 -9.45 -0.41 1.31
C LYS A 775 -9.84 0.41 0.06
N MET A 776 -8.95 0.48 -0.95
CA MET A 776 -9.22 1.23 -2.18
C MET A 776 -10.40 0.66 -2.98
N LEU A 777 -10.57 -0.66 -2.99
CA LEU A 777 -11.71 -1.34 -3.61
C LEU A 777 -13.02 -0.95 -2.93
N GLN A 778 -13.06 -0.99 -1.59
CA GLN A 778 -14.24 -0.58 -0.83
C GLN A 778 -14.55 0.90 -1.00
N GLU A 779 -13.55 1.77 -0.98
CA GLU A 779 -13.72 3.21 -1.22
C GLU A 779 -14.24 3.50 -2.64
N MET A 780 -13.71 2.82 -3.66
CA MET A 780 -14.19 2.92 -5.04
C MET A 780 -15.65 2.47 -5.16
N ILE A 781 -16.00 1.29 -4.64
CA ILE A 781 -17.38 0.79 -4.67
C ILE A 781 -18.29 1.74 -3.89
N SER A 782 -17.87 2.18 -2.71
CA SER A 782 -18.67 3.07 -1.86
C SER A 782 -19.00 4.39 -2.56
N ARG A 783 -18.02 4.97 -3.27
CA ARG A 783 -18.17 6.18 -4.08
C ARG A 783 -19.10 5.98 -5.27
N ASP A 784 -18.97 4.85 -5.98
CA ASP A 784 -19.58 4.68 -7.30
C ASP A 784 -20.84 3.78 -7.32
N LYS A 785 -21.25 3.20 -6.18
CA LYS A 785 -22.33 2.20 -6.05
C LYS A 785 -23.68 2.62 -6.65
N ASN A 786 -24.01 3.91 -6.65
CA ASN A 786 -25.32 4.41 -7.07
C ASN A 786 -25.40 4.71 -8.58
N HIS A 787 -24.27 4.71 -9.29
CA HIS A 787 -24.24 5.03 -10.72
C HIS A 787 -24.83 3.89 -11.57
N PRO A 788 -25.93 4.12 -12.33
CA PRO A 788 -26.42 3.15 -13.28
C PRO A 788 -25.43 2.88 -14.42
N SER A 789 -24.58 3.83 -14.81
CA SER A 789 -23.57 3.62 -15.85
C SER A 789 -22.52 2.58 -15.47
N VAL A 790 -22.16 2.48 -14.19
CA VAL A 790 -21.19 1.49 -13.70
C VAL A 790 -21.84 0.12 -13.70
N VAL A 791 -21.34 -0.83 -14.51
CA VAL A 791 -21.93 -2.17 -14.63
C VAL A 791 -21.02 -3.30 -14.15
N MET A 792 -19.73 -3.02 -13.92
CA MET A 792 -18.77 -4.06 -13.54
C MET A 792 -17.59 -3.45 -12.79
N TRP A 793 -17.11 -4.16 -11.77
CA TRP A 793 -15.92 -3.80 -11.00
C TRP A 793 -14.69 -4.56 -11.51
N SER A 794 -13.67 -3.84 -11.97
CA SER A 794 -12.36 -4.41 -12.32
C SER A 794 -11.41 -4.27 -11.14
N ILE A 795 -10.97 -5.40 -10.59
CA ILE A 795 -10.10 -5.43 -9.41
C ILE A 795 -8.68 -5.02 -9.77
N SER A 796 -8.15 -5.44 -10.92
CA SER A 796 -6.76 -5.16 -11.28
C SER A 796 -6.53 -5.29 -12.79
N ASN A 797 -5.55 -4.54 -13.30
CA ASN A 797 -5.05 -4.66 -14.67
C ASN A 797 -3.68 -5.34 -14.72
N GLU A 798 -3.58 -6.37 -15.55
CA GLU A 798 -2.35 -7.10 -15.85
C GLU A 798 -1.54 -7.57 -14.63
N PRO A 799 -2.18 -8.17 -13.60
CA PRO A 799 -1.43 -8.77 -12.52
C PRO A 799 -0.72 -10.06 -12.95
N TRP A 800 0.35 -10.43 -12.24
CA TRP A 800 1.07 -11.69 -12.45
C TRP A 800 0.38 -12.84 -11.70
N THR A 801 -0.78 -13.24 -12.21
CA THR A 801 -1.70 -14.25 -11.64
C THR A 801 -1.35 -15.70 -11.98
N ASP A 802 -0.13 -15.97 -12.47
CA ASP A 802 0.47 -17.31 -12.56
C ASP A 802 1.06 -17.76 -11.21
N ARG A 803 1.24 -16.81 -10.27
CA ARG A 803 1.76 -17.06 -8.93
C ARG A 803 0.70 -17.67 -8.02
N LYS A 804 1.10 -18.64 -7.18
CA LYS A 804 0.18 -19.36 -6.27
C LYS A 804 -0.48 -18.42 -5.25
N GLU A 805 0.27 -17.43 -4.77
CA GLU A 805 -0.16 -16.44 -3.79
C GLU A 805 -1.28 -15.54 -4.35
N ALA A 806 -1.30 -15.31 -5.67
CA ALA A 806 -2.30 -14.48 -6.32
C ALA A 806 -3.71 -15.04 -6.17
N ARG A 807 -3.88 -16.38 -6.12
CA ARG A 807 -5.22 -17.00 -6.03
C ARG A 807 -5.97 -16.57 -4.77
N GLN A 808 -5.36 -16.73 -3.60
CA GLN A 808 -6.01 -16.34 -2.35
C GLN A 808 -6.19 -14.82 -2.26
N TYR A 809 -5.17 -14.07 -2.67
CA TYR A 809 -5.20 -12.61 -2.69
C TYR A 809 -6.40 -12.07 -3.47
N TYR A 810 -6.62 -12.56 -4.69
CA TYR A 810 -7.74 -12.12 -5.52
C TYR A 810 -9.07 -12.74 -5.10
N LYS A 811 -9.08 -13.97 -4.57
CA LYS A 811 -10.30 -14.55 -4.01
C LYS A 811 -10.86 -13.64 -2.90
N ASP A 812 -10.03 -13.19 -1.97
CA ASP A 812 -10.47 -12.34 -0.86
C ASP A 812 -11.03 -11.00 -1.37
N LEU A 813 -10.41 -10.40 -2.39
CA LEU A 813 -10.88 -9.14 -2.97
C LEU A 813 -12.20 -9.30 -3.74
N ILE A 814 -12.37 -10.40 -4.48
CA ILE A 814 -13.61 -10.70 -5.19
C ILE A 814 -14.74 -10.95 -4.18
N ASP A 815 -14.48 -11.75 -3.13
CA ASP A 815 -15.45 -11.99 -2.06
C ASP A 815 -15.87 -10.66 -1.39
N ILE A 816 -14.92 -9.73 -1.15
CA ILE A 816 -15.20 -8.39 -0.61
C ILE A 816 -16.08 -7.58 -1.59
N ALA A 817 -15.75 -7.57 -2.88
CA ALA A 817 -16.52 -6.83 -3.87
C ALA A 817 -17.99 -7.30 -3.91
N HIS A 818 -18.22 -8.62 -3.97
CA HIS A 818 -19.58 -9.19 -3.94
C HIS A 818 -20.31 -8.96 -2.61
N LEU A 819 -19.58 -8.92 -1.48
CA LEU A 819 -20.17 -8.63 -0.18
C LEU A 819 -20.66 -7.18 -0.09
N VAL A 820 -19.86 -6.23 -0.59
CA VAL A 820 -20.15 -4.79 -0.51
C VAL A 820 -21.21 -4.39 -1.55
N ASP A 821 -21.08 -4.92 -2.77
CA ASP A 821 -22.01 -4.71 -3.87
C ASP A 821 -22.38 -6.04 -4.58
N PRO A 822 -23.51 -6.65 -4.20
CA PRO A 822 -23.97 -7.88 -4.84
C PRO A 822 -24.66 -7.64 -6.20
N THR A 823 -24.79 -6.38 -6.64
CA THR A 823 -25.62 -6.03 -7.81
C THR A 823 -24.86 -6.03 -9.13
N ARG A 824 -23.53 -6.21 -9.10
CA ARG A 824 -22.65 -6.10 -10.27
C ARG A 824 -21.63 -7.24 -10.33
N PRO A 825 -21.27 -7.72 -11.54
CA PRO A 825 -20.16 -8.65 -11.73
C PRO A 825 -18.81 -8.03 -11.39
N VAL A 826 -17.84 -8.91 -11.13
CA VAL A 826 -16.44 -8.59 -10.82
C VAL A 826 -15.51 -9.25 -11.84
N THR A 827 -14.47 -8.53 -12.26
CA THR A 827 -13.45 -9.00 -13.22
C THR A 827 -12.02 -8.69 -12.74
N ILE A 828 -11.05 -9.38 -13.35
CA ILE A 828 -9.64 -9.01 -13.42
C ILE A 828 -9.30 -8.90 -14.92
N VAL A 829 -8.40 -8.00 -15.29
CA VAL A 829 -7.98 -7.84 -16.68
C VAL A 829 -6.65 -8.55 -16.92
N TYR A 830 -6.66 -9.59 -17.75
CA TYR A 830 -5.53 -10.50 -17.97
C TYR A 830 -4.72 -10.15 -19.22
N GLY A 831 -3.44 -9.83 -19.04
CA GLY A 831 -2.48 -9.59 -20.13
C GLY A 831 -1.24 -10.50 -20.06
N PRO A 832 -0.47 -10.49 -18.95
CA PRO A 832 0.78 -11.25 -18.84
C PRO A 832 0.60 -12.77 -18.75
N THR A 833 -0.59 -13.23 -18.36
CA THR A 833 -0.95 -14.63 -18.18
C THR A 833 -1.89 -15.12 -19.29
N GLY A 834 -1.87 -16.43 -19.53
CA GLY A 834 -2.70 -17.09 -20.52
C GLY A 834 -3.67 -18.09 -19.89
N PHE A 835 -4.57 -18.63 -20.71
CA PHE A 835 -5.54 -19.64 -20.27
C PHE A 835 -4.87 -20.88 -19.64
N SER A 836 -3.60 -21.17 -19.98
CA SER A 836 -2.89 -22.36 -19.51
C SER A 836 -2.31 -22.21 -18.10
N ASN A 837 -1.85 -21.02 -17.70
CA ASN A 837 -1.10 -20.82 -16.45
C ASN A 837 -1.79 -19.92 -15.42
N ASP A 838 -2.83 -19.16 -15.79
CA ASP A 838 -3.54 -18.32 -14.81
C ASP A 838 -4.29 -19.15 -13.76
N VAL A 839 -4.20 -18.73 -12.48
CA VAL A 839 -4.82 -19.42 -11.34
C VAL A 839 -6.06 -18.71 -10.77
N THR A 840 -6.61 -17.71 -11.46
CA THR A 840 -7.75 -16.90 -11.01
C THR A 840 -8.99 -16.81 -11.92
N PRO A 841 -9.04 -17.24 -13.21
CA PRO A 841 -10.18 -16.86 -14.06
C PRO A 841 -11.48 -17.60 -13.75
N ASP A 842 -11.42 -18.68 -12.96
CA ASP A 842 -12.60 -19.36 -12.42
C ASP A 842 -13.29 -18.56 -11.31
N LEU A 843 -12.57 -17.64 -10.65
CA LEU A 843 -13.05 -16.82 -9.54
C LEU A 843 -13.87 -15.61 -9.99
N VAL A 844 -13.65 -15.11 -11.21
CA VAL A 844 -14.33 -13.92 -11.74
C VAL A 844 -15.63 -14.27 -12.46
N ASP A 845 -16.52 -13.28 -12.55
CA ASP A 845 -17.83 -13.43 -13.21
C ASP A 845 -17.71 -13.31 -14.72
N ILE A 846 -16.87 -12.38 -15.16
CA ILE A 846 -16.60 -12.04 -16.55
C ILE A 846 -15.08 -12.01 -16.72
N ILE A 847 -14.60 -12.52 -17.86
CA ILE A 847 -13.16 -12.54 -18.16
C ILE A 847 -12.84 -11.35 -19.06
N CYS A 848 -11.94 -10.48 -18.60
CA CYS A 848 -11.39 -9.41 -19.43
C CYS A 848 -9.95 -9.74 -19.84
N VAL A 849 -9.60 -9.55 -21.11
CA VAL A 849 -8.25 -9.85 -21.61
C VAL A 849 -7.67 -8.72 -22.46
N ASN A 850 -6.35 -8.54 -22.36
CA ASN A 850 -5.57 -7.60 -23.16
C ASN A 850 -4.73 -8.37 -24.18
N ARG A 851 -4.86 -8.06 -25.47
CA ARG A 851 -4.16 -8.80 -26.54
C ARG A 851 -3.60 -7.88 -27.62
N TYR A 852 -2.32 -8.09 -27.94
CA TYR A 852 -1.54 -7.28 -28.86
C TYR A 852 -0.86 -8.14 -29.95
N TYR A 853 -1.62 -9.07 -30.55
CA TYR A 853 -1.15 -9.84 -31.70
C TYR A 853 -0.90 -8.91 -32.90
N GLY A 854 0.20 -9.13 -33.61
CA GLY A 854 0.68 -8.22 -34.66
C GLY A 854 1.43 -7.00 -34.12
N TRP A 855 1.50 -6.80 -32.79
CA TRP A 855 2.29 -5.74 -32.19
C TRP A 855 3.39 -6.31 -31.29
N TYR A 856 3.06 -6.71 -30.06
CA TYR A 856 4.04 -7.32 -29.14
C TYR A 856 4.29 -8.82 -29.43
N SER A 857 3.39 -9.46 -30.19
CA SER A 857 3.56 -10.84 -30.65
C SER A 857 3.51 -10.87 -32.18
N ASN A 858 4.52 -11.47 -32.81
CA ASN A 858 4.64 -11.57 -34.27
C ASN A 858 4.48 -10.20 -34.96
N MET A 859 5.23 -9.19 -34.49
CA MET A 859 5.23 -7.84 -35.07
C MET A 859 5.47 -7.88 -36.59
N GLY A 860 4.67 -7.14 -37.35
CA GLY A 860 4.72 -7.09 -38.82
C GLY A 860 3.97 -8.22 -39.53
N TYR A 861 3.60 -9.30 -38.84
CA TYR A 861 2.95 -10.47 -39.45
C TYR A 861 1.43 -10.43 -39.26
N LEU A 862 0.76 -9.46 -39.90
CA LEU A 862 -0.69 -9.22 -39.78
C LEU A 862 -1.55 -10.44 -40.11
N GLN A 863 -1.11 -11.29 -41.05
CA GLN A 863 -1.79 -12.53 -41.43
C GLN A 863 -1.95 -13.54 -40.28
N THR A 864 -1.17 -13.38 -39.19
CA THR A 864 -1.25 -14.25 -38.01
C THR A 864 -2.23 -13.76 -36.95
N VAL A 865 -2.64 -12.49 -37.01
CA VAL A 865 -3.43 -11.82 -35.96
C VAL A 865 -4.75 -12.53 -35.75
N ASN A 866 -5.50 -12.74 -36.84
CA ASN A 866 -6.81 -13.36 -36.82
C ASN A 866 -6.78 -14.78 -36.21
N THR A 867 -5.93 -15.65 -36.77
CA THR A 867 -5.79 -17.05 -36.33
C THR A 867 -5.35 -17.15 -34.87
N SER A 868 -4.38 -16.33 -34.45
CA SER A 868 -3.85 -16.35 -33.08
C SER A 868 -4.91 -15.94 -32.07
N LEU A 869 -5.65 -14.87 -32.38
CA LEU A 869 -6.69 -14.35 -31.51
C LEU A 869 -7.87 -15.31 -31.39
N ILE A 870 -8.34 -15.88 -32.50
CA ILE A 870 -9.42 -16.89 -32.47
C ILE A 870 -9.02 -18.08 -31.62
N TYR A 871 -7.80 -18.59 -31.81
CA TYR A 871 -7.30 -19.72 -31.03
C TYR A 871 -7.30 -19.41 -29.54
N ASP A 872 -6.63 -18.33 -29.13
CA ASP A 872 -6.48 -17.95 -27.72
C ASP A 872 -7.84 -17.78 -27.05
N ILE A 873 -8.70 -16.92 -27.59
CA ILE A 873 -10.00 -16.60 -26.97
C ILE A 873 -10.91 -17.84 -26.90
N THR A 874 -10.84 -18.73 -27.90
CA THR A 874 -11.55 -20.01 -27.86
C THR A 874 -11.04 -20.92 -26.74
N GLN A 875 -9.73 -20.92 -26.45
CA GLN A 875 -9.16 -21.70 -25.34
C GLN A 875 -9.62 -21.17 -23.98
N TRP A 876 -9.62 -19.84 -23.79
CA TRP A 876 -10.17 -19.19 -22.60
C TRP A 876 -11.63 -19.60 -22.39
N LYS A 877 -12.45 -19.48 -23.44
CA LYS A 877 -13.87 -19.84 -23.39
C LYS A 877 -14.07 -21.31 -23.04
N ARG A 878 -13.34 -22.21 -23.70
CA ARG A 878 -13.44 -23.66 -23.48
C ARG A 878 -13.11 -24.04 -22.04
N LYS A 879 -12.08 -23.43 -21.45
CA LYS A 879 -11.60 -23.77 -20.11
C LYS A 879 -12.51 -23.21 -19.01
N PHE A 880 -12.91 -21.95 -19.11
CA PHE A 880 -13.55 -21.25 -17.98
C PHE A 880 -15.06 -21.03 -18.15
N LYS A 881 -15.60 -21.14 -19.37
CA LYS A 881 -17.05 -21.02 -19.64
C LYS A 881 -17.68 -19.72 -19.11
N ARG A 882 -16.93 -18.62 -19.18
CA ARG A 882 -17.37 -17.26 -18.85
C ARG A 882 -17.51 -16.40 -20.11
N PRO A 883 -18.29 -15.32 -20.08
CA PRO A 883 -18.29 -14.32 -21.14
C PRO A 883 -16.93 -13.61 -21.16
N ILE A 884 -16.46 -13.26 -22.35
CA ILE A 884 -15.15 -12.65 -22.55
C ILE A 884 -15.30 -11.26 -23.15
N ILE A 885 -14.61 -10.28 -22.58
CA ILE A 885 -14.45 -8.94 -23.15
C ILE A 885 -12.97 -8.74 -23.45
N ILE A 886 -12.64 -8.31 -24.67
CA ILE A 886 -11.27 -7.90 -24.97
C ILE A 886 -11.17 -6.43 -24.62
N THR A 887 -10.44 -6.12 -23.56
CA THR A 887 -10.35 -4.78 -22.96
C THR A 887 -9.22 -3.94 -23.52
N GLU A 888 -8.25 -4.56 -24.19
CA GLU A 888 -7.19 -3.88 -24.92
C GLU A 888 -6.80 -4.64 -26.18
N TYR A 889 -6.69 -3.91 -27.30
CA TYR A 889 -6.01 -4.30 -28.53
C TYR A 889 -5.62 -3.04 -29.29
N GLY A 890 -4.57 -3.10 -30.11
CA GLY A 890 -4.14 -1.96 -30.92
C GLY A 890 -2.65 -1.99 -31.25
N ALA A 891 -2.18 -0.93 -31.88
CA ALA A 891 -0.77 -0.70 -32.23
C ALA A 891 -0.45 0.78 -32.10
N ASP A 892 0.80 1.11 -31.75
CA ASP A 892 1.23 2.51 -31.73
C ASP A 892 1.17 3.06 -33.16
N SER A 893 0.72 4.30 -33.28
CA SER A 893 0.56 5.00 -34.55
C SER A 893 0.97 6.46 -34.38
N ILE A 894 2.05 6.87 -35.03
CA ILE A 894 2.52 8.25 -34.99
C ILE A 894 1.72 9.07 -36.02
N PRO A 895 0.99 10.12 -35.61
CA PRO A 895 0.23 10.95 -36.54
C PRO A 895 1.12 11.51 -37.65
N GLY A 896 0.67 11.38 -38.90
CA GLY A 896 1.44 11.86 -40.06
C GLY A 896 2.56 10.91 -40.54
N LEU A 897 2.80 9.79 -39.87
CA LEU A 897 3.70 8.75 -40.37
C LEU A 897 2.94 7.81 -41.30
N TYR A 898 3.28 7.86 -42.59
CA TYR A 898 2.64 7.09 -43.65
C TYR A 898 3.65 6.19 -44.34
N GLN A 899 3.26 4.94 -44.62
CA GLN A 899 4.08 3.99 -45.37
C GLN A 899 3.19 2.99 -46.12
N GLU A 900 3.60 2.65 -47.34
CA GLU A 900 3.01 1.57 -48.15
C GLU A 900 4.14 0.66 -48.67
N PRO A 901 4.08 -0.69 -48.50
CA PRO A 901 3.15 -1.44 -47.66
C PRO A 901 3.14 -0.95 -46.20
N SER A 902 2.05 -1.16 -45.46
CA SER A 902 1.93 -0.70 -44.08
C SER A 902 3.09 -1.23 -43.22
N MET A 903 3.78 -0.33 -42.50
CA MET A 903 4.88 -0.68 -41.57
C MET A 903 4.54 -0.23 -40.15
N ASP A 904 5.17 -0.83 -39.15
CA ASP A 904 4.97 -0.47 -37.75
C ASP A 904 5.05 1.04 -37.49
N PHE A 905 4.24 1.53 -36.55
CA PHE A 905 4.02 2.95 -36.23
C PHE A 905 3.32 3.80 -37.31
N SER A 906 3.15 3.34 -38.54
CA SER A 906 2.38 4.07 -39.56
C SER A 906 0.87 4.02 -39.28
N GLU A 907 0.14 5.05 -39.71
CA GLU A 907 -1.33 5.07 -39.59
C GLU A 907 -2.01 3.93 -40.38
N GLN A 908 -1.42 3.51 -41.50
CA GLN A 908 -1.87 2.36 -42.28
C GLN A 908 -1.78 1.08 -41.46
N TYR A 909 -0.69 0.87 -40.73
CA TYR A 909 -0.49 -0.35 -39.96
C TYR A 909 -1.46 -0.49 -38.79
N GLN A 910 -1.75 0.62 -38.09
CA GLN A 910 -2.79 0.61 -37.06
C GLN A 910 -4.14 0.19 -37.64
N VAL A 911 -4.49 0.72 -38.81
CA VAL A 911 -5.73 0.37 -39.52
C VAL A 911 -5.76 -1.10 -39.95
N ASP A 912 -4.69 -1.61 -40.55
CA ASP A 912 -4.65 -2.97 -41.09
C ASP A 912 -4.62 -4.02 -39.96
N LEU A 913 -3.89 -3.77 -38.88
CA LEU A 913 -3.95 -4.61 -37.67
C LEU A 913 -5.36 -4.63 -37.06
N MET A 914 -6.02 -3.47 -36.99
CA MET A 914 -7.40 -3.40 -36.48
C MET A 914 -8.36 -4.18 -37.37
N ARG A 915 -8.23 -4.11 -38.70
CA ARG A 915 -9.06 -4.88 -39.63
C ARG A 915 -8.93 -6.39 -39.41
N GLU A 916 -7.71 -6.91 -39.33
CA GLU A 916 -7.48 -8.34 -39.05
C GLU A 916 -8.04 -8.75 -37.68
N THR A 917 -7.89 -7.88 -36.68
CA THR A 917 -8.45 -8.08 -35.34
C THR A 917 -9.99 -8.12 -35.38
N HIS A 918 -10.62 -7.22 -36.12
CA HIS A 918 -12.08 -7.13 -36.26
C HIS A 918 -12.68 -8.33 -36.99
N ILE A 919 -11.96 -8.93 -37.96
CA ILE A 919 -12.37 -10.19 -38.60
C ILE A 919 -12.45 -11.31 -37.56
N ALA A 920 -11.45 -11.42 -36.67
CA ALA A 920 -11.48 -12.39 -35.58
C ALA A 920 -12.65 -12.13 -34.62
N PHE A 921 -12.87 -10.86 -34.22
CA PHE A 921 -13.98 -10.48 -33.35
C PHE A 921 -15.33 -10.85 -33.95
N ASP A 922 -15.55 -10.62 -35.25
CA ASP A 922 -16.81 -10.99 -35.90
C ASP A 922 -17.05 -12.49 -35.91
N GLN A 923 -15.99 -13.31 -36.06
CA GLN A 923 -16.11 -14.77 -35.95
C GLN A 923 -16.41 -15.22 -34.52
N LEU A 924 -15.73 -14.66 -33.53
CA LEU A 924 -15.92 -14.99 -32.11
C LEU A 924 -17.30 -14.54 -31.61
N ARG A 925 -17.76 -13.36 -32.03
CA ARG A 925 -19.08 -12.82 -31.72
C ARG A 925 -20.20 -13.68 -32.32
N LYS A 926 -20.08 -14.10 -33.59
CA LYS A 926 -21.05 -15.04 -34.22
C LYS A 926 -21.18 -16.37 -33.48
N LYS A 927 -20.15 -16.77 -32.73
CA LYS A 927 -20.12 -17.97 -31.89
C LYS A 927 -20.55 -17.71 -30.44
N ASN A 928 -21.02 -16.51 -30.10
CA ASN A 928 -21.38 -16.08 -28.73
C ASN A 928 -20.23 -16.27 -27.72
N ILE A 929 -18.98 -16.12 -28.17
CA ILE A 929 -17.79 -16.20 -27.31
C ILE A 929 -17.46 -14.83 -26.71
N LEU A 930 -17.59 -13.79 -27.53
CA LEU A 930 -17.18 -12.42 -27.19
C LEU A 930 -18.41 -11.59 -26.80
N ALA A 931 -18.34 -10.94 -25.64
CA ALA A 931 -19.33 -10.01 -25.10
C ALA A 931 -18.90 -8.54 -25.27
N GLY A 932 -17.73 -8.27 -25.87
CA GLY A 932 -17.25 -6.91 -26.00
C GLY A 932 -15.86 -6.75 -26.60
N GLU A 933 -15.62 -5.59 -27.19
CA GLU A 933 -14.34 -5.14 -27.71
C GLU A 933 -14.05 -3.69 -27.27
N MET A 934 -12.85 -3.47 -26.72
CA MET A 934 -12.36 -2.15 -26.32
C MET A 934 -10.99 -1.88 -26.92
N ILE A 935 -10.91 -0.88 -27.79
CA ILE A 935 -9.64 -0.48 -28.38
C ILE A 935 -8.75 0.13 -27.30
N TRP A 936 -7.45 -0.21 -27.35
CA TRP A 936 -6.41 0.50 -26.61
C TRP A 936 -5.69 1.43 -27.58
N ASN A 937 -5.79 2.75 -27.46
CA ASN A 937 -6.54 3.53 -26.45
C ASN A 937 -7.49 4.52 -27.15
N PHE A 938 -8.37 5.16 -26.39
CA PHE A 938 -9.18 6.27 -26.88
C PHE A 938 -8.32 7.40 -27.47
N ALA A 939 -7.29 7.84 -26.75
CA ALA A 939 -6.38 8.90 -27.19
C ALA A 939 -4.94 8.56 -26.82
N ASP A 940 -3.98 9.17 -27.51
CA ASP A 940 -2.57 9.13 -27.10
C ASP A 940 -2.43 9.78 -25.71
N PHE A 941 -1.48 9.28 -24.93
CA PHE A 941 -1.26 9.73 -23.55
C PHE A 941 0.20 9.57 -23.12
N MET A 942 0.61 10.25 -22.05
CA MET A 942 2.01 10.28 -21.64
C MET A 942 2.44 9.05 -20.82
N THR A 943 3.69 8.63 -20.99
CA THR A 943 4.31 7.53 -20.24
C THR A 943 5.63 7.97 -19.61
N ALA A 944 6.20 7.13 -18.74
CA ALA A 944 7.63 7.25 -18.44
C ALA A 944 8.46 7.12 -19.74
N GLN A 945 9.66 7.71 -19.75
CA GLN A 945 10.57 7.59 -20.88
C GLN A 945 11.04 6.14 -21.03
N ASP A 946 10.90 5.59 -22.23
CA ASP A 946 11.35 4.25 -22.58
C ASP A 946 11.66 4.19 -24.09
N VAL A 947 12.58 3.32 -24.51
CA VAL A 947 12.95 3.16 -25.92
C VAL A 947 11.78 2.70 -26.80
N LYS A 948 10.73 2.13 -26.21
CA LYS A 948 9.49 1.70 -26.89
C LYS A 948 8.38 2.76 -26.82
N ARG A 949 8.66 3.96 -26.30
CA ARG A 949 7.68 5.03 -26.09
C ARG A 949 8.20 6.33 -26.70
N ALA A 950 7.71 6.67 -27.87
CA ALA A 950 8.06 7.90 -28.56
C ALA A 950 7.29 9.08 -27.96
N VAL A 951 7.78 9.64 -26.84
CA VAL A 951 7.09 10.76 -26.12
C VAL A 951 5.67 10.36 -25.66
N GLY A 952 5.55 9.14 -25.14
CA GLY A 952 4.29 8.58 -24.64
C GLY A 952 3.86 7.31 -25.38
N ASN A 953 2.61 6.94 -25.16
CA ASN A 953 1.95 5.82 -25.82
C ASN A 953 1.08 6.36 -26.96
N HIS A 954 1.31 5.85 -28.17
CA HIS A 954 0.67 6.31 -29.40
C HIS A 954 -0.37 5.33 -29.95
N LYS A 955 -0.84 4.40 -29.11
CA LYS A 955 -1.90 3.45 -29.49
C LYS A 955 -3.27 4.11 -29.57
N GLY A 956 -3.40 5.37 -29.20
CA GLY A 956 -4.61 6.15 -29.33
C GLY A 956 -5.17 6.12 -30.75
N VAL A 957 -6.48 5.98 -30.88
CA VAL A 957 -7.19 6.24 -32.16
C VAL A 957 -7.41 7.73 -32.37
N LEU A 958 -7.33 8.52 -31.31
CA LEU A 958 -7.21 9.97 -31.34
C LEU A 958 -5.80 10.39 -30.93
N THR A 959 -5.35 11.55 -31.39
CA THR A 959 -4.20 12.23 -30.81
C THR A 959 -4.48 12.66 -29.37
N ARG A 960 -3.45 13.04 -28.62
CA ARG A 960 -3.57 13.56 -27.24
C ARG A 960 -4.51 14.78 -27.16
N THR A 961 -4.56 15.58 -28.23
CA THR A 961 -5.46 16.74 -28.43
C THR A 961 -6.82 16.41 -29.04
N ARG A 962 -7.22 15.12 -29.05
CA ARG A 962 -8.52 14.61 -29.51
C ARG A 962 -8.79 14.82 -31.00
N GLN A 963 -7.75 14.90 -31.83
CA GLN A 963 -7.89 14.85 -33.28
C GLN A 963 -7.95 13.39 -33.75
N PRO A 964 -8.87 13.03 -34.67
CA PRO A 964 -9.01 11.66 -35.11
C PRO A 964 -7.87 11.23 -36.04
N LYS A 965 -7.21 10.12 -35.72
CA LYS A 965 -6.35 9.39 -36.67
C LYS A 965 -7.22 8.57 -37.63
N ARG A 966 -6.62 7.95 -38.65
CA ARG A 966 -7.35 7.07 -39.59
C ARG A 966 -8.13 5.95 -38.88
N ALA A 967 -7.58 5.38 -37.82
CA ALA A 967 -8.22 4.34 -37.02
C ALA A 967 -9.56 4.76 -36.39
N ALA A 968 -9.73 6.03 -36.00
CA ALA A 968 -10.98 6.51 -35.42
C ALA A 968 -12.15 6.43 -36.42
N TYR A 969 -11.88 6.69 -37.71
CA TYR A 969 -12.87 6.54 -38.77
C TYR A 969 -13.24 5.08 -39.03
N VAL A 970 -12.30 4.14 -38.86
CA VAL A 970 -12.57 2.69 -38.95
C VAL A 970 -13.52 2.27 -37.83
N LEU A 971 -13.29 2.71 -36.59
CA LEU A 971 -14.19 2.43 -35.47
C LEU A 971 -15.56 3.07 -35.68
N LYS A 972 -15.60 4.33 -36.12
CA LYS A 972 -16.86 5.00 -36.46
C LYS A 972 -17.70 4.20 -37.46
N GLN A 973 -17.08 3.71 -38.52
CA GLN A 973 -17.76 2.88 -39.51
C GLN A 973 -18.22 1.54 -38.90
N ARG A 974 -17.34 0.86 -38.16
CA ARG A 974 -17.62 -0.46 -37.56
C ARG A 974 -18.73 -0.39 -36.52
N TYR A 975 -18.58 0.47 -35.52
CA TYR A 975 -19.55 0.60 -34.42
C TYR A 975 -20.88 1.14 -34.94
N GLY A 976 -20.87 2.08 -35.90
CA GLY A 976 -22.09 2.52 -36.59
C GLY A 976 -22.81 1.36 -37.31
N ALA A 977 -22.07 0.53 -38.05
CA ALA A 977 -22.64 -0.63 -38.74
C ALA A 977 -23.15 -1.71 -37.78
N MET A 978 -22.53 -1.86 -36.61
CA MET A 978 -22.97 -2.81 -35.58
C MET A 978 -24.25 -2.32 -34.87
N ARG A 979 -24.34 -1.02 -34.56
CA ARG A 979 -25.52 -0.43 -33.94
C ARG A 979 -26.76 -0.47 -34.82
N ASN A 980 -26.62 -0.34 -36.14
CA ASN A 980 -27.76 -0.43 -37.06
C ASN A 980 -28.29 -1.87 -37.25
N LYS A 981 -27.61 -2.89 -36.71
CA LYS A 981 -28.01 -4.31 -36.82
C LYS A 981 -28.62 -4.87 -35.53
N THR A 982 -28.54 -4.11 -34.44
CA THR A 982 -29.12 -4.37 -33.12
C THR A 982 -30.32 -3.48 -32.91
#